data_AF-A0A1Q7BCT8-F1
#
_entry.id   AF-A0A1Q7BCT8-F1
#
_cell.length_a   1.000
_cell.length_b   1.000
_cell.length_c   1.000
_cell.angle_alpha   90.00
_cell.angle_beta   90.00
_cell.angle_gamma   90.00
#
_symmetry.space_group_name_H-M   'P 1'
#
loop_
_entity.id
_entity.type
_entity.pdbx_description
1 polymer ?
#
loop_
_entity_poly.entity_id
_entity_poly.type
_entity_poly.pdbx_seq_one_letter_code
_entity_poly.pdbx_strand_id
1 'polypeptide(L)'
;MDTELVSIFTDSNAEFTNIQSSSPTIDLTDSPLNAGIYPGFINDPRFIVTGSVSEHGYMEVEFNLENNFWGVNMNFGNDPNGIQIRQGLAHMIDKSSFVTNEATLSGLASAIDNPVSGANGGLPSPNPCAWDSSFPETGSNCVVGAPGGTAYRLGPATGANGISWLQAPGSADLNAAAQHLVNAGIATGFNPSTSILTGISSAALSHSPNFLIRNDDSARLHLGDSLAEQICYLFTGSYTIPCSYLSVTHGVPFCGSLQPSCCIEVCTGINLNWWIYTASFSDAYPFDSSLYFTYNSHFVYGIPSIQTPNGPCSSQSVPSYSVANYMWLCNPSYDSLSSQMENGPCLSAAGDPAPGQTSNGPGADCAGTSRPSAISLGIQAEDTFGAGAYTIPVYDRSIAFGYLNNGWTSAVNADGLGLPNHFESLNAWNQNPTVPGTLRQGFARTTGAVNPYTASSLWDFYIVSNIYDSLSIPNPLSSSQIINWMTVGTQQLSNSSLTYTAPAHTVATYRFTLRSDMFFQDGRPLTSFDVAFSYLSMVGTGAFAGIGATPMTGVTILGSRQIDIGVNSMGPFVLSSLTSIPIVPGHYWTNAGSAAWDTGIGTCTSMGATCYPAQYTLSSGTTPSCALSCANFPATLMNVNPAQVSAGYDPVANHTFVGSGAWQCGTVTSSASGVCTSTGSQNPPVGGSYTLTRFGRGLSPASSVSSIYSRSSGTLALYLWSQQTGDFVHDFLNFSIVASCYGQPAQPLGSTGACAHYQQGIGANGDTTAGGTDGCPTGSVCGSRVGLSQVTIVNRFVGLNWVAPYNWASSPPVGIVPLPPVLYENTITLNPSSVAGCTTAYPAGGYDC
;
A
#
# COMPACT_ATOMS: atom_id res chain seq x y z
N MET A 1 9.52 5.20 19.52
CA MET A 1 10.83 4.56 19.85
C MET A 1 11.98 5.20 19.07
N ASP A 2 13.24 5.06 19.51
CA ASP A 2 14.45 5.62 18.83
C ASP A 2 14.93 4.78 17.63
N THR A 3 14.71 3.47 17.70
CA THR A 3 15.18 2.48 16.72
C THR A 3 14.06 1.48 16.46
N GLU A 4 14.01 0.99 15.23
CA GLU A 4 13.14 -0.10 14.80
C GLU A 4 14.05 -1.21 14.27
N LEU A 5 13.95 -2.39 14.88
CA LEU A 5 14.67 -3.60 14.49
C LEU A 5 13.68 -4.58 13.88
N VAL A 6 13.81 -4.84 12.58
CA VAL A 6 13.00 -5.83 11.88
C VAL A 6 13.83 -7.09 11.69
N SER A 7 13.39 -8.21 12.28
CA SER A 7 14.11 -9.49 12.24
C SER A 7 13.49 -10.45 11.22
N ILE A 8 14.30 -11.05 10.36
CA ILE A 8 13.81 -11.93 9.27
C ILE A 8 13.77 -13.40 9.71
N PHE A 9 12.59 -14.01 9.61
CA PHE A 9 12.34 -15.42 9.84
C PHE A 9 12.11 -16.19 8.53
N THR A 10 12.15 -17.52 8.61
CA THR A 10 11.90 -18.39 7.46
C THR A 10 10.44 -18.40 7.03
N ASP A 11 9.54 -18.35 8.01
CA ASP A 11 8.09 -18.40 7.87
C ASP A 11 7.41 -17.91 9.16
N SER A 12 6.08 -17.86 9.14
CA SER A 12 5.25 -17.45 10.28
C SER A 12 5.38 -18.38 11.49
N ASN A 13 5.61 -19.68 11.30
CA ASN A 13 5.78 -20.64 12.40
C ASN A 13 7.08 -20.37 13.18
N ALA A 14 8.17 -20.06 12.48
CA ALA A 14 9.44 -19.67 13.06
C ALA A 14 9.33 -18.36 13.85
N GLU A 15 8.58 -17.39 13.30
CA GLU A 15 8.25 -16.13 13.98
C GLU A 15 7.45 -16.36 15.27
N PHE A 16 6.35 -17.13 15.22
CA PHE A 16 5.56 -17.45 16.41
C PHE A 16 6.34 -18.24 17.46
N THR A 17 7.19 -19.17 17.03
CA THR A 17 8.09 -19.91 17.93
C THR A 17 9.03 -18.96 18.69
N ASN A 18 9.54 -17.93 18.00
CA ASN A 18 10.41 -16.93 18.61
C ASN A 18 9.67 -16.10 19.67
N ILE A 19 8.51 -15.54 19.32
CA ILE A 19 7.78 -14.65 20.24
C ILE A 19 7.25 -15.40 21.47
N GLN A 20 6.95 -16.70 21.34
CA GLN A 20 6.50 -17.56 22.45
C GLN A 20 7.63 -18.07 23.35
N SER A 21 8.89 -17.94 22.93
CA SER A 21 10.06 -18.40 23.68
C SER A 21 10.22 -17.67 25.03
N SER A 22 11.08 -18.19 25.90
CA SER A 22 11.41 -17.54 27.18
C SER A 22 12.22 -16.25 27.03
N SER A 23 12.76 -15.97 25.84
CA SER A 23 13.62 -14.82 25.55
C SER A 23 13.40 -14.36 24.12
N PRO A 24 12.20 -13.81 23.82
CA PRO A 24 11.82 -13.44 22.46
C PRO A 24 12.71 -12.32 21.94
N THR A 25 13.10 -12.40 20.66
CA THR A 25 13.90 -11.37 19.99
C THR A 25 13.03 -10.32 19.30
N ILE A 26 11.72 -10.54 19.23
CA ILE A 26 10.71 -9.61 18.70
C ILE A 26 9.69 -9.23 19.78
N ASP A 27 8.99 -8.13 19.55
CA ASP A 27 7.89 -7.60 20.36
C ASP A 27 6.53 -7.75 19.66
N LEU A 28 6.53 -7.59 18.34
CA LEU A 28 5.37 -7.66 17.45
C LEU A 28 5.61 -8.71 16.36
N THR A 29 4.54 -9.35 15.87
CA THR A 29 4.58 -10.21 14.68
C THR A 29 4.06 -9.47 13.45
N ASP A 30 4.48 -9.87 12.26
CA ASP A 30 3.85 -9.48 10.99
C ASP A 30 2.87 -10.53 10.46
N SER A 31 2.89 -11.73 11.03
CA SER A 31 1.95 -12.79 10.67
C SER A 31 0.68 -12.72 11.52
N PRO A 32 -0.51 -12.84 10.91
CA PRO A 32 -1.75 -12.96 11.64
C PRO A 32 -1.85 -14.33 12.33
N LEU A 33 -2.48 -14.36 13.50
CA LEU A 33 -2.74 -15.60 14.24
C LEU A 33 -3.68 -16.51 13.45
N ASN A 34 -3.27 -17.75 13.20
CA ASN A 34 -4.15 -18.78 12.64
C ASN A 34 -5.03 -19.44 13.71
N ALA A 35 -6.06 -20.18 13.29
CA ALA A 35 -7.03 -20.78 14.20
C ALA A 35 -6.41 -21.79 15.19
N GLY A 36 -5.29 -22.42 14.82
CA GLY A 36 -4.58 -23.38 15.67
C GLY A 36 -3.83 -22.75 16.84
N ILE A 37 -3.27 -21.54 16.67
CA ILE A 37 -2.47 -20.87 17.70
C ILE A 37 -3.24 -19.77 18.44
N TYR A 38 -4.33 -19.26 17.86
CA TYR A 38 -5.13 -18.17 18.43
C TYR A 38 -5.54 -18.42 19.89
N PRO A 39 -6.07 -19.60 20.28
CA PRO A 39 -6.40 -19.88 21.68
C PRO A 39 -5.20 -19.89 22.61
N GLY A 40 -4.00 -20.19 22.11
CA GLY A 40 -2.77 -20.17 22.91
C GLY A 40 -2.35 -18.75 23.28
N PHE A 41 -2.47 -17.80 22.35
CA PHE A 41 -2.12 -16.40 22.59
C PHE A 41 -3.13 -15.70 23.51
N ILE A 42 -4.43 -15.89 23.30
CA ILE A 42 -5.45 -15.19 24.11
C ILE A 42 -5.47 -15.64 25.58
N ASN A 43 -5.07 -16.89 25.86
CA ASN A 43 -5.05 -17.45 27.20
C ASN A 43 -3.71 -17.25 27.93
N ASP A 44 -2.66 -16.79 27.23
CA ASP A 44 -1.35 -16.55 27.82
C ASP A 44 -1.20 -15.06 28.20
N PRO A 45 -1.05 -14.73 29.50
CA PRO A 45 -1.00 -13.34 29.96
C PRO A 45 0.23 -12.56 29.46
N ARG A 46 1.22 -13.25 28.87
CA ARG A 46 2.39 -12.62 28.24
C ARG A 46 2.04 -11.89 26.95
N PHE A 47 0.84 -12.09 26.38
CA PHE A 47 0.44 -11.49 25.12
C PHE A 47 -0.79 -10.60 25.24
N ILE A 48 -0.85 -9.60 24.36
CA ILE A 48 -2.08 -8.91 23.99
C ILE A 48 -2.42 -9.37 22.57
N VAL A 49 -3.69 -9.68 22.33
CA VAL A 49 -4.22 -10.01 21.00
C VAL A 49 -5.07 -8.83 20.53
N THR A 50 -4.84 -8.36 19.31
CA THR A 50 -5.64 -7.28 18.73
C THR A 50 -7.08 -7.73 18.46
N GLY A 51 -7.99 -6.77 18.32
CA GLY A 51 -9.30 -7.07 17.75
C GLY A 51 -9.16 -7.50 16.29
N SER A 52 -9.98 -8.45 15.84
CA SER A 52 -9.92 -8.89 14.44
C SER A 52 -10.36 -7.78 13.49
N VAL A 53 -9.62 -7.62 12.39
CA VAL A 53 -9.99 -6.77 11.24
C VAL A 53 -10.19 -7.65 10.01
N SER A 54 -11.00 -7.20 9.07
CA SER A 54 -11.05 -7.87 7.76
C SER A 54 -9.76 -7.54 7.01
N GLU A 55 -9.12 -8.52 6.41
CA GLU A 55 -7.92 -8.28 5.59
C GLU A 55 -8.33 -7.57 4.29
N HIS A 56 -7.57 -6.56 3.88
CA HIS A 56 -7.65 -5.98 2.53
C HIS A 56 -6.86 -6.87 1.55
N GLY A 57 -7.16 -8.16 1.53
CA GLY A 57 -6.39 -9.14 0.78
C GLY A 57 -7.19 -10.42 0.62
N TYR A 58 -6.76 -11.23 -0.33
CA TYR A 58 -7.43 -12.48 -0.65
C TYR A 58 -6.45 -13.48 -1.28
N MET A 59 -6.87 -14.74 -1.31
CA MET A 59 -6.10 -15.86 -1.85
C MET A 59 -6.86 -16.52 -2.98
N GLU A 60 -6.10 -16.94 -3.99
CA GLU A 60 -6.65 -17.48 -5.21
C GLU A 60 -5.72 -18.49 -5.89
N VAL A 61 -6.25 -19.17 -6.90
CA VAL A 61 -5.48 -19.94 -7.86
C VAL A 61 -5.39 -19.15 -9.16
N GLU A 62 -4.17 -18.81 -9.57
CA GLU A 62 -3.90 -18.04 -10.77
C GLU A 62 -3.43 -18.91 -11.93
N PHE A 63 -3.59 -18.39 -13.14
CA PHE A 63 -3.15 -19.01 -14.36
C PHE A 63 -2.19 -18.10 -15.12
N ASN A 64 -1.08 -18.64 -15.63
CA ASN A 64 -0.28 -17.90 -16.61
C ASN A 64 -0.98 -17.97 -17.97
N LEU A 65 -1.64 -16.89 -18.36
CA LEU A 65 -2.51 -16.86 -19.53
C LEU A 65 -1.77 -16.73 -20.86
N GLU A 66 -0.44 -16.56 -20.84
CA GLU A 66 0.40 -16.66 -22.04
C GLU A 66 0.71 -18.14 -22.40
N ASN A 67 0.64 -19.03 -21.41
CA ASN A 67 1.14 -20.40 -21.54
C ASN A 67 0.17 -21.38 -22.22
N ASN A 68 0.72 -22.55 -22.59
CA ASN A 68 -0.02 -23.65 -23.22
C ASN A 68 -0.35 -24.78 -22.22
N PHE A 69 -1.62 -25.03 -21.96
CA PHE A 69 -2.09 -26.04 -21.00
C PHE A 69 -2.57 -27.28 -21.76
N TRP A 70 -1.87 -28.40 -21.60
CA TRP A 70 -2.24 -29.68 -22.21
C TRP A 70 -2.46 -29.64 -23.73
N GLY A 71 -1.80 -28.72 -24.43
CA GLY A 71 -1.95 -28.49 -25.87
C GLY A 71 -2.79 -27.26 -26.23
N VAL A 72 -3.47 -26.63 -25.28
CA VAL A 72 -4.33 -25.45 -25.49
C VAL A 72 -3.58 -24.18 -25.14
N ASN A 73 -3.40 -23.27 -26.09
CA ASN A 73 -2.87 -21.93 -25.81
C ASN A 73 -3.98 -21.07 -25.19
N MET A 74 -3.74 -20.49 -24.01
CA MET A 74 -4.73 -19.67 -23.30
C MET A 74 -5.04 -18.33 -23.99
N ASN A 75 -4.18 -17.90 -24.91
CA ASN A 75 -4.29 -16.67 -25.71
C ASN A 75 -4.59 -15.44 -24.84
N PHE A 76 -3.79 -15.25 -23.79
CA PHE A 76 -3.92 -14.14 -22.83
C PHE A 76 -5.31 -14.08 -22.16
N GLY A 77 -5.94 -15.25 -21.99
CA GLY A 77 -7.26 -15.42 -21.37
C GLY A 77 -8.41 -15.54 -22.35
N ASN A 78 -8.18 -15.30 -23.65
CA ASN A 78 -9.24 -15.15 -24.64
C ASN A 78 -9.62 -16.43 -25.40
N ASP A 79 -8.87 -17.53 -25.25
CA ASP A 79 -9.19 -18.78 -25.94
C ASP A 79 -10.41 -19.48 -25.31
N PRO A 80 -11.47 -19.83 -26.09
CA PRO A 80 -12.65 -20.51 -25.55
C PRO A 80 -12.36 -21.87 -24.93
N ASN A 81 -11.39 -22.64 -25.45
CA ASN A 81 -11.00 -23.91 -24.85
C ASN A 81 -10.17 -23.67 -23.57
N GLY A 82 -9.40 -22.59 -23.53
CA GLY A 82 -8.74 -22.11 -22.32
C GLY A 82 -9.73 -21.77 -21.21
N ILE A 83 -10.85 -21.11 -21.53
CA ILE A 83 -11.94 -20.84 -20.58
C ILE A 83 -12.49 -22.15 -20.02
N GLN A 84 -12.76 -23.15 -20.87
CA GLN A 84 -13.24 -24.47 -20.42
C GLN A 84 -12.27 -25.10 -19.41
N ILE A 85 -10.95 -25.04 -19.66
CA ILE A 85 -9.96 -25.56 -18.71
C ILE A 85 -10.08 -24.88 -17.34
N ARG A 86 -10.14 -23.54 -17.31
CA ARG A 86 -10.20 -22.78 -16.05
C ARG A 86 -11.50 -23.00 -15.29
N GLN A 87 -12.64 -23.04 -15.98
CA GLN A 87 -13.94 -23.37 -15.40
C GLN A 87 -13.95 -24.80 -14.84
N GLY A 88 -13.36 -25.75 -15.56
CA GLY A 88 -13.22 -27.13 -15.09
C GLY A 88 -12.38 -27.24 -13.80
N LEU A 89 -11.29 -26.47 -13.71
CA LEU A 89 -10.48 -26.39 -12.48
C LEU A 89 -11.25 -25.70 -11.33
N ALA A 90 -12.09 -24.71 -11.62
CA ALA A 90 -12.91 -24.03 -10.62
C ALA A 90 -13.92 -24.98 -9.94
N HIS A 91 -14.55 -25.89 -10.70
CA HIS A 91 -15.45 -26.92 -10.15
C HIS A 91 -14.76 -27.90 -9.20
N MET A 92 -13.44 -28.06 -9.26
CA MET A 92 -12.72 -28.98 -8.37
C MET A 92 -12.64 -28.46 -6.93
N ILE A 93 -12.93 -27.19 -6.66
CA ILE A 93 -12.71 -26.59 -5.33
C ILE A 93 -14.06 -26.24 -4.69
N ASP A 94 -14.52 -27.01 -3.68
CA ASP A 94 -15.59 -26.52 -2.81
C ASP A 94 -15.00 -25.51 -1.81
N LYS A 95 -15.01 -24.24 -2.20
CA LYS A 95 -14.42 -23.13 -1.43
C LYS A 95 -15.04 -22.99 -0.04
N SER A 96 -16.37 -23.17 0.09
CA SER A 96 -17.03 -23.11 1.39
C SER A 96 -16.61 -24.26 2.30
N SER A 97 -16.49 -25.48 1.75
CA SER A 97 -16.00 -26.64 2.49
C SER A 97 -14.54 -26.47 2.89
N PHE A 98 -13.71 -25.91 2.01
CA PHE A 98 -12.30 -25.61 2.28
C PHE A 98 -12.16 -24.64 3.46
N VAL A 99 -12.79 -23.47 3.39
CA VAL A 99 -12.72 -22.45 4.47
C VAL A 99 -13.27 -22.98 5.81
N THR A 100 -14.30 -23.83 5.77
CA THR A 100 -14.90 -24.39 6.99
C THR A 100 -14.00 -25.44 7.65
N ASN A 101 -13.36 -26.29 6.85
CA ASN A 101 -12.70 -27.51 7.33
C ASN A 101 -11.17 -27.43 7.35
N GLU A 102 -10.55 -26.47 6.66
CA GLU A 102 -9.12 -26.24 6.75
C GLU A 102 -8.76 -25.70 8.14
N ALA A 103 -7.88 -26.44 8.85
CA ALA A 103 -7.64 -26.25 10.26
C ALA A 103 -7.06 -24.87 10.60
N THR A 104 -6.33 -24.24 9.67
CA THR A 104 -5.76 -22.91 9.88
C THR A 104 -6.73 -21.76 9.58
N LEU A 105 -7.83 -22.02 8.87
CA LEU A 105 -8.80 -21.02 8.41
C LEU A 105 -10.12 -21.03 9.19
N SER A 106 -10.50 -22.18 9.76
CA SER A 106 -11.82 -22.39 10.35
C SER A 106 -12.20 -21.29 11.35
N GLY A 107 -13.27 -20.54 11.04
CA GLY A 107 -13.77 -19.43 11.85
C GLY A 107 -13.04 -18.09 11.70
N LEU A 108 -12.00 -18.01 10.86
CA LEU A 108 -11.16 -16.83 10.62
C LEU A 108 -11.08 -16.42 9.14
N ALA A 109 -11.87 -17.04 8.26
CA ALA A 109 -11.88 -16.76 6.83
C ALA A 109 -13.30 -16.86 6.27
N SER A 110 -13.53 -16.22 5.13
CA SER A 110 -14.75 -16.38 4.34
C SER A 110 -14.40 -16.87 2.95
N ALA A 111 -15.26 -17.71 2.37
CA ALA A 111 -15.13 -18.06 0.97
C ALA A 111 -15.51 -16.86 0.10
N ILE A 112 -14.84 -16.70 -1.04
CA ILE A 112 -15.09 -15.63 -2.02
C ILE A 112 -15.18 -16.21 -3.43
N ASP A 113 -15.87 -15.51 -4.33
CA ASP A 113 -16.06 -15.93 -5.73
C ASP A 113 -15.45 -14.97 -6.75
N ASN A 114 -15.07 -13.77 -6.30
CA ASN A 114 -14.55 -12.66 -7.08
C ASN A 114 -13.20 -12.20 -6.51
N PRO A 115 -12.34 -11.55 -7.30
CA PRO A 115 -11.01 -11.14 -6.88
C PRO A 115 -11.07 -9.84 -6.07
N VAL A 116 -11.95 -9.76 -5.06
CA VAL A 116 -12.04 -8.66 -4.11
C VAL A 116 -12.28 -9.25 -2.72
N SER A 117 -11.77 -8.61 -1.67
CA SER A 117 -12.07 -9.04 -0.31
C SER A 117 -13.51 -8.65 0.08
N GLY A 118 -14.03 -9.22 1.17
CA GLY A 118 -15.31 -8.80 1.75
C GLY A 118 -15.31 -7.35 2.24
N ALA A 119 -14.12 -6.81 2.58
CA ALA A 119 -13.91 -5.41 2.92
C ALA A 119 -13.29 -4.65 1.73
N ASN A 120 -14.05 -4.48 0.64
CA ASN A 120 -13.57 -3.89 -0.62
C ASN A 120 -14.01 -2.43 -0.86
N GLY A 121 -14.66 -1.78 0.11
CA GLY A 121 -15.18 -0.41 -0.07
C GLY A 121 -16.61 -0.34 -0.61
N GLY A 122 -17.33 -1.47 -0.70
CA GLY A 122 -18.78 -1.51 -0.85
C GLY A 122 -19.30 -2.04 -2.19
N LEU A 123 -18.48 -2.75 -2.96
CA LEU A 123 -18.89 -3.47 -4.17
C LEU A 123 -19.55 -4.81 -3.80
N PRO A 124 -20.84 -5.02 -4.13
CA PRO A 124 -21.49 -6.31 -3.98
C PRO A 124 -20.99 -7.32 -5.02
N SER A 125 -20.88 -8.60 -4.65
CA SER A 125 -20.55 -9.66 -5.60
C SER A 125 -21.63 -9.81 -6.69
N PRO A 126 -21.28 -10.14 -7.95
CA PRO A 126 -22.25 -10.41 -8.99
C PRO A 126 -23.02 -11.70 -8.69
N ASN A 127 -24.16 -11.86 -9.35
CA ASN A 127 -24.83 -13.15 -9.47
C ASN A 127 -23.97 -14.11 -10.31
N PRO A 128 -23.44 -15.22 -9.76
CA PRO A 128 -22.52 -16.10 -10.48
C PRO A 128 -23.20 -17.12 -11.37
N CYS A 129 -24.53 -17.29 -11.28
CA CYS A 129 -25.21 -18.46 -11.86
C CYS A 129 -25.19 -18.56 -13.39
N ALA A 130 -24.78 -17.49 -14.08
CA ALA A 130 -24.62 -17.48 -15.53
C ALA A 130 -23.16 -17.55 -15.99
N TRP A 131 -22.19 -17.63 -15.07
CA TRP A 131 -20.76 -17.65 -15.39
C TRP A 131 -20.34 -18.92 -16.14
N ASP A 132 -20.90 -20.06 -15.77
CA ASP A 132 -20.80 -21.28 -16.58
C ASP A 132 -22.11 -21.58 -17.32
N SER A 133 -22.08 -21.39 -18.64
CA SER A 133 -23.21 -21.74 -19.51
C SER A 133 -23.38 -23.25 -19.71
N SER A 134 -22.36 -24.07 -19.42
CA SER A 134 -22.38 -25.53 -19.59
C SER A 134 -23.04 -26.22 -18.40
N PHE A 135 -22.75 -25.73 -17.19
CA PHE A 135 -23.31 -26.20 -15.93
C PHE A 135 -23.81 -25.01 -15.08
N PRO A 136 -24.90 -24.35 -15.52
CA PRO A 136 -25.42 -23.18 -14.82
C PRO A 136 -25.89 -23.53 -13.43
N GLU A 137 -25.55 -22.68 -12.48
CA GLU A 137 -25.98 -22.84 -11.10
C GLU A 137 -27.43 -22.41 -10.94
N THR A 138 -28.07 -22.95 -9.90
CA THR A 138 -29.47 -22.66 -9.61
C THR A 138 -29.70 -22.53 -8.11
N GLY A 139 -30.75 -21.83 -7.73
CA GLY A 139 -31.19 -21.72 -6.33
C GLY A 139 -31.25 -20.29 -5.82
N SER A 140 -31.33 -20.14 -4.50
CA SER A 140 -31.49 -18.84 -3.83
C SER A 140 -30.25 -17.95 -3.90
N ASN A 141 -29.09 -18.52 -4.23
CA ASN A 141 -27.83 -17.79 -4.35
C ASN A 141 -27.62 -17.20 -5.75
N CYS A 142 -28.57 -17.36 -6.68
CA CYS A 142 -28.54 -16.71 -7.99
C CYS A 142 -28.97 -15.24 -7.92
N VAL A 143 -28.24 -14.47 -7.13
CA VAL A 143 -28.50 -13.05 -6.86
C VAL A 143 -27.19 -12.28 -6.70
N VAL A 144 -27.23 -10.98 -6.98
CA VAL A 144 -26.20 -10.03 -6.57
C VAL A 144 -26.06 -10.08 -5.04
N GLY A 145 -24.83 -10.00 -4.55
CA GLY A 145 -24.49 -10.13 -3.13
C GLY A 145 -24.67 -11.56 -2.60
N ALA A 146 -24.55 -12.58 -3.45
CA ALA A 146 -24.50 -13.97 -3.01
C ALA A 146 -23.33 -14.19 -2.03
N PRO A 147 -23.48 -15.08 -1.03
CA PRO A 147 -22.34 -15.52 -0.22
C PRO A 147 -21.25 -16.11 -1.11
N GLY A 148 -19.98 -15.91 -0.77
CA GLY A 148 -18.90 -16.53 -1.54
C GLY A 148 -18.83 -18.05 -1.39
N GLY A 149 -18.15 -18.71 -2.32
CA GLY A 149 -18.15 -20.18 -2.45
C GLY A 149 -19.45 -20.72 -3.05
N THR A 150 -20.15 -19.89 -3.81
CA THR A 150 -21.35 -20.27 -4.57
C THR A 150 -21.06 -20.51 -6.03
N ALA A 151 -20.05 -19.84 -6.60
CA ALA A 151 -19.63 -20.00 -7.99
C ALA A 151 -18.85 -21.31 -8.24
N TYR A 152 -19.06 -21.88 -9.43
CA TYR A 152 -18.59 -23.19 -9.85
C TYR A 152 -18.92 -24.33 -8.87
N ARG A 153 -20.13 -24.31 -8.30
CA ARG A 153 -20.58 -25.27 -7.29
C ARG A 153 -22.00 -25.79 -7.55
N LEU A 154 -22.07 -27.00 -8.10
CA LEU A 154 -23.33 -27.72 -8.33
C LEU A 154 -23.84 -28.45 -7.08
N GLY A 155 -22.95 -28.73 -6.11
CA GLY A 155 -23.32 -29.28 -4.82
C GLY A 155 -22.19 -29.20 -3.78
N PRO A 156 -22.47 -29.55 -2.52
CA PRO A 156 -21.43 -29.63 -1.50
C PRO A 156 -20.49 -30.82 -1.79
N ALA A 157 -19.19 -30.60 -1.63
CA ALA A 157 -18.19 -31.67 -1.62
C ALA A 157 -18.51 -32.66 -0.51
N THR A 158 -18.38 -33.96 -0.82
CA THR A 158 -18.54 -35.06 0.15
C THR A 158 -17.21 -35.66 0.60
N GLY A 159 -16.10 -35.09 0.10
CA GLY A 159 -14.73 -35.49 0.40
C GLY A 159 -14.22 -36.61 -0.49
N ALA A 160 -12.90 -36.62 -0.68
CA ALA A 160 -12.16 -37.67 -1.36
C ALA A 160 -10.73 -37.73 -0.80
N ASN A 161 -10.05 -38.87 -0.92
CA ASN A 161 -8.67 -39.05 -0.42
C ASN A 161 -8.44 -38.63 1.06
N GLY A 162 -9.49 -38.69 1.90
CA GLY A 162 -9.41 -38.23 3.30
C GLY A 162 -9.49 -36.71 3.50
N ILE A 163 -9.71 -35.94 2.43
CA ILE A 163 -9.83 -34.48 2.43
C ILE A 163 -11.30 -34.10 2.16
N SER A 164 -11.90 -33.32 3.07
CA SER A 164 -13.36 -33.07 3.07
C SER A 164 -13.85 -32.09 1.99
N TRP A 165 -12.97 -31.26 1.46
CA TRP A 165 -13.28 -30.26 0.43
C TRP A 165 -13.00 -30.73 -1.00
N LEU A 166 -12.47 -31.95 -1.18
CA LEU A 166 -12.33 -32.53 -2.51
C LEU A 166 -13.66 -33.06 -3.04
N GLN A 167 -13.85 -32.94 -4.36
CA GLN A 167 -14.99 -33.51 -5.03
C GLN A 167 -14.87 -35.04 -5.12
N ALA A 168 -15.92 -35.74 -4.72
CA ALA A 168 -15.94 -37.20 -4.77
C ALA A 168 -16.01 -37.72 -6.22
N PRO A 169 -15.45 -38.91 -6.51
CA PRO A 169 -15.62 -39.59 -7.79
C PRO A 169 -17.09 -39.65 -8.24
N GLY A 170 -17.36 -39.17 -9.46
CA GLY A 170 -18.72 -39.18 -10.04
C GLY A 170 -19.68 -38.13 -9.46
N SER A 171 -19.20 -37.22 -8.60
CA SER A 171 -19.97 -36.06 -8.15
C SER A 171 -20.32 -35.13 -9.31
N ALA A 172 -21.33 -34.27 -9.12
CA ALA A 172 -21.77 -33.33 -10.15
C ALA A 172 -20.62 -32.40 -10.59
N ASP A 173 -19.91 -31.81 -9.64
CA ASP A 173 -18.81 -30.89 -9.91
C ASP A 173 -17.59 -31.58 -10.53
N LEU A 174 -17.20 -32.78 -10.06
CA LEU A 174 -16.07 -33.49 -10.69
C LEU A 174 -16.40 -33.99 -12.10
N ASN A 175 -17.67 -34.31 -12.38
CA ASN A 175 -18.14 -34.61 -13.73
C ASN A 175 -18.21 -33.36 -14.61
N ALA A 176 -18.60 -32.20 -14.07
CA ALA A 176 -18.53 -30.92 -14.78
C ALA A 176 -17.09 -30.58 -15.16
N ALA A 177 -16.16 -30.72 -14.21
CA ALA A 177 -14.73 -30.57 -14.43
C ALA A 177 -14.20 -31.48 -15.55
N ALA A 178 -14.55 -32.77 -15.52
CA ALA A 178 -14.16 -33.72 -16.57
C ALA A 178 -14.75 -33.35 -17.95
N GLN A 179 -16.02 -32.95 -17.99
CA GLN A 179 -16.68 -32.55 -19.24
C GLN A 179 -16.07 -31.26 -19.82
N HIS A 180 -15.68 -30.30 -18.98
CA HIS A 180 -14.96 -29.11 -19.44
C HIS A 180 -13.61 -29.46 -20.09
N LEU A 181 -12.84 -30.40 -19.53
CA LEU A 181 -11.60 -30.86 -20.16
C LEU A 181 -11.86 -31.61 -21.49
N VAL A 182 -12.98 -32.32 -21.62
CA VAL A 182 -13.43 -32.91 -22.89
C VAL A 182 -13.79 -31.82 -23.91
N ASN A 183 -14.53 -30.80 -23.48
CA ASN A 183 -14.92 -29.66 -24.34
C ASN A 183 -13.69 -28.86 -24.81
N ALA A 184 -12.65 -28.77 -23.96
CA ALA A 184 -11.38 -28.16 -24.31
C ALA A 184 -10.53 -28.98 -25.30
N GLY A 185 -10.96 -30.21 -25.63
CA GLY A 185 -10.23 -31.12 -26.53
C GLY A 185 -9.06 -31.86 -25.88
N ILE A 186 -8.96 -31.87 -24.55
CA ILE A 186 -7.89 -32.59 -23.83
C ILE A 186 -8.15 -34.09 -23.82
N ALA A 187 -9.42 -34.50 -23.85
CA ALA A 187 -9.86 -35.89 -23.88
C ALA A 187 -11.10 -36.03 -24.79
N THR A 188 -11.38 -37.25 -25.25
CA THR A 188 -12.59 -37.52 -26.07
C THR A 188 -13.83 -37.87 -25.26
N GLY A 189 -13.69 -38.11 -23.96
CA GLY A 189 -14.79 -38.43 -23.05
C GLY A 189 -14.31 -38.70 -21.62
N PHE A 190 -15.22 -39.10 -20.73
CA PHE A 190 -14.90 -39.51 -19.35
C PHE A 190 -15.90 -40.56 -18.85
N ASN A 191 -15.57 -41.25 -17.75
CA ASN A 191 -16.51 -42.15 -17.08
C ASN A 191 -17.35 -41.37 -16.05
N PRO A 192 -18.68 -41.21 -16.21
CA PRO A 192 -19.50 -40.38 -15.32
C PRO A 192 -19.67 -40.94 -13.90
N SER A 193 -19.37 -42.22 -13.66
CA SER A 193 -19.41 -42.79 -12.31
C SER A 193 -18.12 -42.55 -11.51
N THR A 194 -17.02 -42.21 -12.18
CA THR A 194 -15.70 -42.02 -11.54
C THR A 194 -15.05 -40.68 -11.90
N SER A 195 -15.60 -39.96 -12.87
CA SER A 195 -15.10 -38.72 -13.50
C SER A 195 -13.78 -38.84 -14.28
N ILE A 196 -13.11 -39.99 -14.26
CA ILE A 196 -11.83 -40.24 -14.96
C ILE A 196 -11.95 -40.03 -16.48
N LEU A 197 -11.01 -39.27 -17.05
CA LEU A 197 -10.91 -38.97 -18.48
C LEU A 197 -10.56 -40.21 -19.31
N THR A 198 -11.03 -40.23 -20.56
CA THR A 198 -10.80 -41.30 -21.54
C THR A 198 -10.42 -40.72 -22.90
N GLY A 199 -9.55 -41.42 -23.64
CA GLY A 199 -9.04 -40.93 -24.92
C GLY A 199 -8.28 -39.62 -24.80
N ILE A 200 -7.40 -39.53 -23.79
CA ILE A 200 -6.58 -38.35 -23.51
C ILE A 200 -5.66 -38.07 -24.70
N SER A 201 -5.65 -36.82 -25.16
CA SER A 201 -4.85 -36.35 -26.29
C SER A 201 -3.35 -36.55 -26.05
N SER A 202 -2.60 -36.89 -27.10
CA SER A 202 -1.13 -36.94 -27.05
C SER A 202 -0.51 -35.56 -26.79
N ALA A 203 -1.22 -34.48 -27.11
CA ALA A 203 -0.80 -33.12 -26.81
C ALA A 203 -0.74 -32.85 -25.30
N ALA A 204 -1.62 -33.49 -24.51
CA ALA A 204 -1.67 -33.32 -23.06
C ALA A 204 -0.40 -33.85 -22.37
N LEU A 205 0.12 -34.99 -22.81
CA LEU A 205 1.40 -35.52 -22.33
C LEU A 205 2.59 -34.64 -22.74
N SER A 206 2.52 -34.03 -23.93
CA SER A 206 3.63 -33.25 -24.49
C SER A 206 3.71 -31.82 -23.92
N HIS A 207 2.63 -31.33 -23.31
CA HIS A 207 2.51 -29.97 -22.76
C HIS A 207 1.90 -30.02 -21.36
N SER A 208 2.54 -30.78 -20.47
CA SER A 208 2.08 -30.93 -19.08
C SER A 208 2.34 -29.63 -18.29
N PRO A 209 1.32 -29.01 -17.67
CA PRO A 209 1.48 -27.83 -16.83
C PRO A 209 2.37 -28.09 -15.60
N ASN A 210 3.07 -27.04 -15.16
CA ASN A 210 3.69 -26.97 -13.84
C ASN A 210 2.79 -26.20 -12.87
N PHE A 211 2.42 -26.82 -11.76
CA PHE A 211 1.74 -26.17 -10.66
C PHE A 211 2.76 -25.73 -9.60
N LEU A 212 2.94 -24.42 -9.46
CA LEU A 212 3.73 -23.82 -8.40
C LEU A 212 2.87 -23.64 -7.14
N ILE A 213 3.18 -24.40 -6.09
CA ILE A 213 2.43 -24.41 -4.83
C ILE A 213 3.28 -23.76 -3.74
N ARG A 214 2.73 -22.73 -3.10
CA ARG A 214 3.38 -22.04 -1.98
C ARG A 214 3.34 -22.91 -0.73
N ASN A 215 4.47 -22.94 0.00
CA ASN A 215 4.62 -23.72 1.23
C ASN A 215 4.97 -22.87 2.47
N ASP A 216 4.93 -21.54 2.37
CA ASP A 216 5.02 -20.61 3.52
C ASP A 216 3.69 -20.34 4.21
N ASP A 217 2.58 -20.79 3.61
CA ASP A 217 1.25 -20.66 4.19
C ASP A 217 0.55 -22.01 4.06
N SER A 218 0.16 -22.59 5.20
CA SER A 218 -0.40 -23.95 5.25
C SER A 218 -1.71 -24.08 4.48
N ALA A 219 -2.58 -23.06 4.52
CA ALA A 219 -3.84 -23.10 3.79
C ALA A 219 -3.60 -23.10 2.28
N ARG A 220 -2.69 -22.24 1.77
CA ARG A 220 -2.32 -22.25 0.35
C ARG A 220 -1.65 -23.55 -0.08
N LEU A 221 -0.79 -24.12 0.77
CA LEU A 221 -0.17 -25.42 0.52
C LEU A 221 -1.23 -26.51 0.37
N HIS A 222 -2.13 -26.64 1.35
CA HIS A 222 -3.19 -27.64 1.34
C HIS A 222 -4.15 -27.44 0.17
N LEU A 223 -4.52 -26.18 -0.14
CA LEU A 223 -5.34 -25.86 -1.32
C LEU A 223 -4.68 -26.36 -2.60
N GLY A 224 -3.41 -26.00 -2.82
CA GLY A 224 -2.66 -26.36 -4.02
C GLY A 224 -2.46 -27.87 -4.15
N ASP A 225 -2.04 -28.54 -3.07
CA ASP A 225 -1.82 -29.99 -3.06
C ASP A 225 -3.14 -30.71 -3.36
N SER A 226 -4.21 -30.33 -2.68
CA SER A 226 -5.52 -30.95 -2.83
C SER A 226 -6.10 -30.75 -4.26
N LEU A 227 -5.86 -29.60 -4.89
CA LEU A 227 -6.22 -29.36 -6.29
C LEU A 227 -5.36 -30.20 -7.25
N ALA A 228 -4.04 -30.27 -7.02
CA ALA A 228 -3.13 -31.09 -7.82
C ALA A 228 -3.50 -32.58 -7.75
N GLU A 229 -3.92 -33.07 -6.57
CA GLU A 229 -4.43 -34.42 -6.36
C GLU A 229 -5.68 -34.69 -7.20
N GLN A 230 -6.63 -33.74 -7.25
CA GLN A 230 -7.84 -33.87 -8.08
C GLN A 230 -7.55 -33.84 -9.58
N ILE A 231 -6.64 -32.99 -10.03
CA ILE A 231 -6.18 -32.97 -11.42
C ILE A 231 -5.59 -34.35 -11.77
N CYS A 232 -4.65 -34.86 -10.97
CA CYS A 232 -4.05 -36.16 -11.23
C CYS A 232 -5.05 -37.31 -11.18
N TYR A 233 -6.06 -37.23 -10.31
CA TYR A 233 -7.14 -38.20 -10.27
C TYR A 233 -7.96 -38.21 -11.56
N LEU A 234 -8.33 -37.06 -12.14
CA LEU A 234 -9.06 -37.02 -13.41
C LEU A 234 -8.28 -37.68 -14.56
N PHE A 235 -6.97 -37.47 -14.62
CA PHE A 235 -6.14 -38.04 -15.68
C PHE A 235 -5.80 -39.51 -15.48
N THR A 236 -5.67 -39.99 -14.23
CA THR A 236 -5.05 -41.29 -13.94
C THR A 236 -5.90 -42.24 -13.09
N GLY A 237 -6.94 -41.72 -12.43
CA GLY A 237 -7.69 -42.43 -11.38
C GLY A 237 -6.95 -42.55 -10.04
N SER A 238 -5.79 -41.89 -9.87
CA SER A 238 -5.00 -41.85 -8.64
C SER A 238 -4.78 -40.42 -8.16
N TYR A 239 -4.85 -40.20 -6.85
CA TYR A 239 -4.55 -38.92 -6.20
C TYR A 239 -3.04 -38.68 -5.99
N THR A 240 -2.16 -39.40 -6.68
CA THR A 240 -0.71 -39.24 -6.52
C THR A 240 -0.19 -38.04 -7.30
N ILE A 241 0.47 -37.11 -6.61
CA ILE A 241 1.17 -35.96 -7.21
C ILE A 241 2.70 -36.13 -7.14
N PRO A 242 3.46 -35.68 -8.15
CA PRO A 242 3.00 -35.32 -9.49
C PRO A 242 2.56 -36.57 -10.28
N CYS A 243 1.90 -36.36 -11.42
CA CYS A 243 1.52 -37.43 -12.36
C CYS A 243 1.99 -37.09 -13.78
N SER A 244 1.83 -38.01 -14.74
CA SER A 244 2.32 -37.83 -16.12
C SER A 244 1.73 -36.63 -16.88
N TYR A 245 0.71 -35.97 -16.33
CA TYR A 245 0.01 -34.85 -16.92
C TYR A 245 0.14 -33.55 -16.12
N LEU A 246 0.82 -33.57 -14.97
CA LEU A 246 0.97 -32.43 -14.08
C LEU A 246 2.27 -32.56 -13.30
N SER A 247 3.18 -31.60 -13.45
CA SER A 247 4.29 -31.44 -12.52
C SER A 247 3.90 -30.50 -11.38
N VAL A 248 4.50 -30.73 -10.21
CA VAL A 248 4.28 -29.91 -9.02
C VAL A 248 5.64 -29.42 -8.53
N THR A 249 5.71 -28.13 -8.27
CA THR A 249 6.86 -27.49 -7.63
C THR A 249 6.40 -26.84 -6.35
N HIS A 250 6.86 -27.36 -5.21
CA HIS A 250 6.66 -26.70 -3.92
C HIS A 250 7.72 -25.62 -3.71
N GLY A 251 7.28 -24.44 -3.31
CA GLY A 251 8.21 -23.39 -2.96
C GLY A 251 7.53 -22.09 -2.59
N VAL A 252 8.00 -21.54 -1.49
CA VAL A 252 8.23 -20.11 -1.31
C VAL A 252 9.03 -19.60 -2.50
N PRO A 253 8.57 -18.57 -3.22
CA PRO A 253 9.37 -17.99 -4.29
C PRO A 253 10.60 -17.29 -3.71
N PHE A 254 11.67 -18.03 -3.41
CA PHE A 254 13.02 -17.51 -3.19
C PHE A 254 13.79 -17.67 -4.51
N CYS A 255 14.13 -16.54 -5.13
CA CYS A 255 15.35 -16.29 -5.91
C CYS A 255 15.83 -17.44 -6.82
N GLY A 256 15.45 -17.36 -8.10
CA GLY A 256 15.80 -18.34 -9.13
C GLY A 256 14.72 -18.40 -10.20
N SER A 257 14.84 -19.39 -11.11
CA SER A 257 13.98 -19.62 -12.27
C SER A 257 12.52 -20.02 -11.95
N LEU A 258 11.93 -19.54 -10.86
CA LEU A 258 10.63 -20.01 -10.33
C LEU A 258 9.64 -18.88 -9.91
N GLN A 259 9.88 -17.61 -10.23
CA GLN A 259 8.96 -16.49 -9.88
C GLN A 259 8.03 -15.98 -11.00
N PRO A 260 6.70 -15.94 -10.79
CA PRO A 260 5.75 -15.23 -11.64
C PRO A 260 6.00 -13.71 -11.74
N SER A 261 6.45 -13.09 -10.65
CA SER A 261 6.79 -11.66 -10.52
C SER A 261 7.98 -11.45 -9.57
N CYS A 262 8.79 -10.38 -9.78
CA CYS A 262 9.99 -10.09 -8.98
C CYS A 262 9.61 -9.66 -7.57
N CYS A 263 9.69 -10.55 -6.57
CA CYS A 263 9.30 -10.18 -5.22
C CYS A 263 10.32 -10.51 -4.11
N ILE A 264 11.50 -11.12 -4.35
CA ILE A 264 12.32 -11.62 -3.20
C ILE A 264 13.84 -11.41 -3.21
N GLU A 265 14.61 -11.39 -4.30
CA GLU A 265 16.00 -10.86 -4.29
C GLU A 265 16.41 -10.54 -5.73
N VAL A 266 17.28 -9.53 -5.95
CA VAL A 266 17.88 -9.08 -7.23
C VAL A 266 17.53 -9.97 -8.43
N CYS A 267 16.36 -9.73 -9.01
CA CYS A 267 15.91 -10.51 -10.15
C CYS A 267 16.76 -10.14 -11.37
N THR A 268 17.58 -11.06 -11.86
CA THR A 268 18.29 -10.84 -13.13
C THR A 268 17.41 -11.17 -14.35
N GLY A 269 16.15 -11.60 -14.16
CA GLY A 269 15.21 -11.95 -15.23
C GLY A 269 13.82 -12.42 -14.74
N ILE A 270 12.90 -12.63 -15.68
CA ILE A 270 11.51 -13.10 -15.46
C ILE A 270 11.44 -14.64 -15.52
N ASN A 271 10.63 -15.27 -14.67
CA ASN A 271 10.29 -16.68 -14.84
C ASN A 271 8.84 -16.90 -15.35
N LEU A 272 8.74 -17.45 -16.55
CA LEU A 272 7.49 -17.85 -17.19
C LEU A 272 7.15 -19.35 -16.99
N ASN A 273 8.00 -20.10 -16.27
CA ASN A 273 7.88 -21.55 -16.07
C ASN A 273 6.90 -21.92 -14.94
N TRP A 274 5.69 -21.36 -15.00
CA TRP A 274 4.58 -21.67 -14.12
C TRP A 274 3.28 -21.58 -14.92
N TRP A 275 2.34 -22.47 -14.64
CA TRP A 275 1.04 -22.52 -15.33
C TRP A 275 -0.09 -22.26 -14.35
N ILE A 276 -0.03 -22.92 -13.20
CA ILE A 276 -0.98 -22.75 -12.11
C ILE A 276 -0.18 -22.29 -10.90
N TYR A 277 -0.71 -21.35 -10.12
CA TYR A 277 -0.04 -20.80 -8.94
C TYR A 277 -1.01 -20.54 -7.79
N THR A 278 -0.66 -20.95 -6.57
CA THR A 278 -1.42 -20.58 -5.37
C THR A 278 -0.98 -19.19 -4.89
N ALA A 279 -1.75 -18.18 -5.24
CA ALA A 279 -1.38 -16.79 -5.09
C ALA A 279 -2.05 -16.11 -3.88
N SER A 280 -1.69 -14.85 -3.68
CA SER A 280 -2.36 -13.94 -2.75
C SER A 280 -2.12 -12.51 -3.18
N PHE A 281 -3.16 -11.69 -3.13
CA PHE A 281 -3.03 -10.25 -3.20
C PHE A 281 -3.29 -9.63 -1.84
N SER A 282 -2.62 -8.52 -1.59
CA SER A 282 -2.77 -7.70 -0.39
C SER A 282 -2.96 -6.25 -0.83
N ASP A 283 -3.49 -5.44 0.08
CA ASP A 283 -3.89 -4.05 -0.19
C ASP A 283 -4.90 -3.91 -1.36
N ALA A 284 -5.80 -4.90 -1.48
CA ALA A 284 -6.90 -4.94 -2.42
C ALA A 284 -8.08 -4.05 -1.95
N TYR A 285 -7.79 -2.79 -1.60
CA TYR A 285 -8.77 -1.79 -1.20
C TYR A 285 -8.51 -0.40 -1.80
N PRO A 286 -9.56 0.33 -2.25
CA PRO A 286 -10.92 -0.16 -2.55
C PRO A 286 -10.91 -1.14 -3.73
N PHE A 287 -12.08 -1.60 -4.18
CA PHE A 287 -12.20 -2.62 -5.23
C PHE A 287 -11.47 -2.31 -6.55
N ASP A 288 -11.12 -1.04 -6.83
CA ASP A 288 -10.33 -0.63 -7.99
C ASP A 288 -8.86 -1.11 -7.94
N SER A 289 -8.25 -1.16 -6.75
CA SER A 289 -6.91 -1.71 -6.52
C SER A 289 -6.74 -3.11 -7.13
N SER A 290 -7.76 -3.94 -6.97
CA SER A 290 -7.78 -5.28 -7.55
C SER A 290 -8.26 -5.23 -9.00
N LEU A 291 -9.49 -4.77 -9.26
CA LEU A 291 -10.12 -4.91 -10.57
C LEU A 291 -9.47 -4.07 -11.68
N TYR A 292 -8.80 -2.98 -11.35
CA TYR A 292 -8.09 -2.16 -12.33
C TYR A 292 -6.58 -2.35 -12.25
N PHE A 293 -5.97 -2.02 -11.11
CA PHE A 293 -4.50 -1.99 -11.01
C PHE A 293 -3.85 -3.39 -11.04
N THR A 294 -4.57 -4.43 -10.64
CA THR A 294 -4.03 -5.81 -10.62
C THR A 294 -4.20 -6.55 -11.93
N TYR A 295 -5.34 -6.42 -12.61
CA TYR A 295 -5.71 -7.30 -13.72
C TYR A 295 -5.85 -6.62 -15.08
N ASN A 296 -5.93 -5.28 -15.15
CA ASN A 296 -6.04 -4.59 -16.43
C ASN A 296 -4.75 -4.76 -17.24
N SER A 297 -4.87 -4.95 -18.55
CA SER A 297 -3.72 -5.20 -19.41
C SER A 297 -2.78 -4.00 -19.54
N HIS A 298 -3.19 -2.80 -19.14
CA HIS A 298 -2.32 -1.64 -18.99
C HIS A 298 -1.15 -1.88 -18.00
N PHE A 299 -1.35 -2.79 -17.04
CA PHE A 299 -0.37 -3.11 -16.00
C PHE A 299 0.28 -4.48 -16.23
N VAL A 300 0.32 -4.95 -17.48
CA VAL A 300 0.93 -6.24 -17.82
C VAL A 300 2.43 -6.21 -17.55
N TYR A 301 2.90 -7.29 -16.95
CA TYR A 301 4.30 -7.50 -16.62
C TYR A 301 5.18 -7.55 -17.87
N GLY A 302 6.40 -7.01 -17.84
CA GLY A 302 7.24 -7.09 -19.03
C GLY A 302 8.64 -6.49 -18.96
N ILE A 303 9.60 -7.16 -19.62
CA ILE A 303 10.88 -6.60 -20.06
C ILE A 303 10.65 -5.96 -21.44
N PRO A 304 11.30 -4.84 -21.79
CA PRO A 304 11.26 -4.28 -23.16
C PRO A 304 11.59 -5.26 -24.30
N SER A 305 12.18 -6.43 -23.99
CA SER A 305 12.53 -7.48 -24.94
C SER A 305 11.49 -8.61 -25.11
N ILE A 306 10.47 -8.72 -24.24
CA ILE A 306 9.51 -9.84 -24.23
C ILE A 306 8.13 -9.46 -24.81
N GLN A 307 7.76 -8.17 -24.80
CA GLN A 307 6.62 -7.70 -25.58
C GLN A 307 7.08 -6.79 -26.73
N THR A 308 7.24 -7.39 -27.90
CA THR A 308 6.89 -6.67 -29.13
C THR A 308 5.36 -6.64 -29.23
N PRO A 309 4.74 -5.60 -29.82
CA PRO A 309 3.30 -5.35 -29.79
C PRO A 309 2.50 -6.32 -30.67
N ASN A 310 2.60 -7.62 -30.38
CA ASN A 310 2.05 -8.70 -31.20
C ASN A 310 0.97 -9.52 -30.45
N GLY A 311 0.65 -9.17 -29.19
CA GLY A 311 -0.44 -9.74 -28.38
C GLY A 311 -1.63 -8.78 -28.21
N PRO A 312 -2.75 -9.22 -27.61
CA PRO A 312 -3.98 -8.42 -27.47
C PRO A 312 -3.95 -7.38 -26.33
N CYS A 313 -2.82 -7.24 -25.61
CA CYS A 313 -2.68 -6.33 -24.48
C CYS A 313 -2.72 -4.86 -24.90
N SER A 314 -3.06 -3.98 -23.95
CA SER A 314 -3.13 -2.54 -24.18
C SER A 314 -1.85 -1.98 -24.77
N SER A 315 -1.98 -1.09 -25.77
CA SER A 315 -0.86 -0.34 -26.33
C SER A 315 -0.35 0.77 -25.40
N GLN A 316 -1.05 1.02 -24.29
CA GLN A 316 -0.65 1.99 -23.26
C GLN A 316 0.28 1.39 -22.21
N SER A 317 0.44 0.06 -22.21
CA SER A 317 1.27 -0.66 -21.23
C SER A 317 2.70 -0.12 -21.20
N VAL A 318 3.21 0.13 -19.99
CA VAL A 318 4.60 0.51 -19.76
C VAL A 318 5.30 -0.69 -19.10
N PRO A 319 6.13 -1.46 -19.83
CA PRO A 319 6.75 -2.66 -19.31
C PRO A 319 7.62 -2.37 -18.08
N SER A 320 7.43 -3.16 -17.01
CA SER A 320 8.16 -3.05 -15.76
C SER A 320 8.33 -4.42 -15.09
N TYR A 321 9.32 -4.50 -14.18
CA TYR A 321 9.68 -5.70 -13.43
C TYR A 321 8.84 -5.93 -12.17
N SER A 322 7.88 -5.05 -11.86
CA SER A 322 7.18 -5.05 -10.56
C SER A 322 5.66 -4.91 -10.64
N VAL A 323 5.07 -4.91 -11.85
CA VAL A 323 3.62 -4.71 -12.01
C VAL A 323 2.79 -5.95 -11.68
N ALA A 324 1.52 -5.72 -11.34
CA ALA A 324 0.64 -6.72 -10.74
C ALA A 324 0.03 -7.72 -11.73
N ASN A 325 -0.17 -7.36 -13.01
CA ASN A 325 -0.72 -8.29 -14.00
C ASN A 325 0.39 -9.18 -14.58
N TYR A 326 0.98 -10.01 -13.72
CA TYR A 326 1.99 -11.01 -14.10
C TYR A 326 1.37 -12.30 -14.64
N MET A 327 0.05 -12.44 -14.54
CA MET A 327 -0.76 -13.52 -15.13
C MET A 327 -0.98 -13.33 -16.63
N TRP A 328 -0.65 -12.16 -17.19
CA TRP A 328 -0.82 -11.82 -18.60
C TRP A 328 -2.29 -11.84 -19.06
N LEU A 329 -3.21 -11.35 -18.21
CA LEU A 329 -4.60 -11.14 -18.61
C LEU A 329 -4.69 -9.96 -19.57
N CYS A 330 -5.10 -10.23 -20.80
CA CYS A 330 -5.28 -9.21 -21.83
C CYS A 330 -6.61 -9.40 -22.55
N ASN A 331 -7.70 -9.05 -21.86
CA ASN A 331 -9.05 -9.13 -22.39
C ASN A 331 -9.64 -7.72 -22.61
N PRO A 332 -9.85 -7.28 -23.87
CA PRO A 332 -10.31 -5.93 -24.16
C PRO A 332 -11.68 -5.56 -23.55
N SER A 333 -12.58 -6.53 -23.36
CA SER A 333 -13.88 -6.30 -22.73
C SER A 333 -13.72 -6.00 -21.24
N TYR A 334 -12.93 -6.81 -20.54
CA TYR A 334 -12.59 -6.58 -19.14
C TYR A 334 -11.81 -5.26 -18.95
N ASP A 335 -10.81 -5.00 -19.80
CA ASP A 335 -10.03 -3.76 -19.74
C ASP A 335 -10.91 -2.52 -19.90
N SER A 336 -11.89 -2.59 -20.81
CA SER A 336 -12.84 -1.50 -21.01
C SER A 336 -13.74 -1.27 -19.78
N LEU A 337 -14.21 -2.34 -19.14
CA LEU A 337 -15.07 -2.24 -17.95
C LEU A 337 -14.31 -1.74 -16.73
N SER A 338 -13.15 -2.33 -16.43
CA SER A 338 -12.29 -1.91 -15.31
C SER A 338 -11.78 -0.47 -15.47
N SER A 339 -11.40 -0.06 -16.69
CA SER A 339 -11.02 1.34 -16.94
C SER A 339 -12.19 2.30 -16.77
N GLN A 340 -13.39 1.92 -17.19
CA GLN A 340 -14.57 2.78 -17.00
C GLN A 340 -14.98 2.87 -15.53
N MET A 341 -14.83 1.78 -14.77
CA MET A 341 -15.08 1.71 -13.33
C MET A 341 -14.14 2.66 -12.57
N GLU A 342 -12.83 2.56 -12.81
CA GLU A 342 -11.82 3.44 -12.19
C GLU A 342 -12.12 4.93 -12.45
N ASN A 343 -12.51 5.21 -13.70
CA ASN A 343 -12.74 6.57 -14.19
C ASN A 343 -14.23 6.96 -14.19
N GLY A 344 -15.04 6.30 -13.36
CA GLY A 344 -16.47 6.53 -13.20
C GLY A 344 -16.74 7.86 -12.51
N PRO A 345 -17.74 8.67 -12.93
CA PRO A 345 -17.93 10.01 -12.38
C PRO A 345 -18.48 10.05 -10.95
N CYS A 346 -19.01 8.94 -10.44
CA CYS A 346 -19.47 8.79 -9.06
C CYS A 346 -19.28 7.35 -8.58
N LEU A 347 -19.19 7.16 -7.26
CA LEU A 347 -19.08 5.83 -6.67
C LEU A 347 -20.34 4.99 -6.89
N SER A 348 -21.51 5.57 -6.60
CA SER A 348 -22.81 4.90 -6.63
C SER A 348 -23.89 5.77 -7.28
N ALA A 349 -24.86 5.15 -7.94
CA ALA A 349 -26.05 5.77 -8.51
C ALA A 349 -27.33 5.02 -8.10
N ALA A 350 -28.46 5.72 -8.11
CA ALA A 350 -29.75 5.10 -7.81
C ALA A 350 -30.13 4.10 -8.91
N GLY A 351 -30.31 2.83 -8.55
CA GLY A 351 -30.59 1.75 -9.49
C GLY A 351 -29.38 0.87 -9.80
N ASP A 352 -28.21 1.14 -9.21
CA ASP A 352 -27.10 0.19 -9.18
C ASP A 352 -27.56 -1.20 -8.71
N PRO A 353 -26.97 -2.29 -9.24
CA PRO A 353 -27.33 -3.63 -8.80
C PRO A 353 -27.12 -3.78 -7.30
N ALA A 354 -28.15 -4.27 -6.63
CA ALA A 354 -28.20 -4.34 -5.17
C ALA A 354 -28.35 -5.78 -4.68
N PRO A 355 -27.87 -6.10 -3.46
CA PRO A 355 -28.00 -7.43 -2.88
C PRO A 355 -29.44 -7.99 -2.97
N GLY A 356 -29.57 -9.22 -3.45
CA GLY A 356 -30.85 -9.92 -3.64
C GLY A 356 -31.49 -9.77 -5.02
N GLN A 357 -30.94 -8.96 -5.93
CA GLN A 357 -31.42 -8.87 -7.31
C GLN A 357 -30.85 -9.99 -8.19
N THR A 358 -31.60 -10.46 -9.19
CA THR A 358 -31.16 -11.56 -10.06
C THR A 358 -30.33 -11.14 -11.27
N SER A 359 -30.16 -9.84 -11.51
CA SER A 359 -29.50 -9.29 -12.70
C SER A 359 -28.24 -8.52 -12.34
N ASN A 360 -27.14 -8.81 -13.05
CA ASN A 360 -25.88 -8.05 -13.00
C ASN A 360 -25.86 -6.82 -13.91
N GLY A 361 -26.92 -6.63 -14.71
CA GLY A 361 -26.99 -5.54 -15.68
C GLY A 361 -26.83 -4.16 -15.03
N PRO A 362 -26.19 -3.19 -15.72
CA PRO A 362 -25.88 -1.88 -15.16
C PRO A 362 -27.10 -1.18 -14.58
N GLY A 363 -26.88 -0.43 -13.51
CA GLY A 363 -27.84 0.53 -12.96
C GLY A 363 -27.96 1.81 -13.77
N ALA A 364 -28.54 2.85 -13.16
CA ALA A 364 -28.68 4.15 -13.79
C ALA A 364 -27.36 4.93 -13.84
N ASP A 365 -27.30 5.93 -14.71
CA ASP A 365 -26.18 6.84 -14.81
C ASP A 365 -26.01 7.71 -13.54
N CYS A 366 -24.76 8.10 -13.26
CA CYS A 366 -24.48 9.09 -12.23
C CYS A 366 -25.24 10.40 -12.51
N ALA A 367 -25.79 11.02 -11.46
CA ALA A 367 -26.63 12.20 -11.59
C ALA A 367 -25.94 13.32 -12.38
N GLY A 368 -26.64 13.84 -13.42
CA GLY A 368 -26.11 14.89 -14.28
C GLY A 368 -25.11 14.40 -15.34
N THR A 369 -24.93 13.09 -15.50
CA THR A 369 -24.07 12.47 -16.51
C THR A 369 -24.84 11.42 -17.32
N SER A 370 -24.24 10.93 -18.39
CA SER A 370 -24.71 9.78 -19.17
C SER A 370 -23.75 8.57 -19.03
N ARG A 371 -23.13 8.44 -17.85
CA ARG A 371 -22.13 7.41 -17.57
C ARG A 371 -22.56 6.65 -16.29
N PRO A 372 -22.44 5.31 -16.27
CA PRO A 372 -22.73 4.52 -15.08
C PRO A 372 -21.81 4.87 -13.90
N SER A 373 -22.23 4.47 -12.70
CA SER A 373 -21.40 4.54 -11.49
C SER A 373 -20.24 3.54 -11.52
N ALA A 374 -19.25 3.78 -10.65
CA ALA A 374 -18.17 2.83 -10.42
C ALA A 374 -18.69 1.46 -9.95
N ILE A 375 -19.69 1.41 -9.05
CA ILE A 375 -20.29 0.14 -8.61
C ILE A 375 -20.93 -0.62 -9.78
N SER A 376 -21.73 0.04 -10.62
CA SER A 376 -22.36 -0.60 -11.78
C SER A 376 -21.35 -1.19 -12.77
N LEU A 377 -20.22 -0.52 -12.97
CA LEU A 377 -19.15 -1.00 -13.85
C LEU A 377 -18.27 -2.05 -13.18
N GLY A 378 -18.04 -1.95 -11.87
CA GLY A 378 -17.33 -2.93 -11.07
C GLY A 378 -18.03 -4.29 -11.07
N ILE A 379 -19.35 -4.32 -10.88
CA ILE A 379 -20.14 -5.56 -10.96
C ILE A 379 -20.03 -6.20 -12.35
N GLN A 380 -20.08 -5.41 -13.43
CA GLN A 380 -19.90 -5.94 -14.77
C GLN A 380 -18.46 -6.43 -15.04
N ALA A 381 -17.45 -5.74 -14.48
CA ALA A 381 -16.06 -6.16 -14.58
C ALA A 381 -15.87 -7.51 -13.86
N GLU A 382 -16.39 -7.66 -12.65
CA GLU A 382 -16.38 -8.93 -11.91
C GLU A 382 -17.18 -10.04 -12.58
N ASP A 383 -18.35 -9.73 -13.15
CA ASP A 383 -19.15 -10.70 -13.89
C ASP A 383 -18.40 -11.24 -15.11
N THR A 384 -17.75 -10.35 -15.86
CA THR A 384 -16.87 -10.73 -16.98
C THR A 384 -15.66 -11.53 -16.49
N PHE A 385 -15.10 -11.17 -15.35
CA PHE A 385 -13.94 -11.83 -14.76
C PHE A 385 -14.28 -13.25 -14.30
N GLY A 386 -15.38 -13.40 -13.57
CA GLY A 386 -15.91 -14.67 -13.08
C GLY A 386 -16.28 -15.60 -14.23
N ALA A 387 -17.03 -15.13 -15.23
CA ALA A 387 -17.38 -15.92 -16.41
C ALA A 387 -16.16 -16.42 -17.20
N GLY A 388 -15.10 -15.61 -17.26
CA GLY A 388 -13.83 -15.98 -17.87
C GLY A 388 -12.97 -16.92 -17.02
N ALA A 389 -13.31 -17.11 -15.74
CA ALA A 389 -12.51 -17.79 -14.72
C ALA A 389 -11.02 -17.40 -14.81
N TYR A 390 -10.72 -16.09 -14.97
CA TYR A 390 -9.34 -15.64 -15.24
C TYR A 390 -8.38 -15.98 -14.10
N THR A 391 -8.90 -16.00 -12.87
CA THR A 391 -8.32 -16.66 -11.69
C THR A 391 -9.45 -17.40 -10.96
N ILE A 392 -9.13 -18.16 -9.92
CA ILE A 392 -10.11 -18.78 -9.02
C ILE A 392 -9.90 -18.19 -7.61
N PRO A 393 -10.61 -17.10 -7.27
CA PRO A 393 -10.68 -16.60 -5.90
C PRO A 393 -11.22 -17.68 -4.97
N VAL A 394 -10.60 -17.88 -3.80
CA VAL A 394 -10.98 -18.95 -2.86
C VAL A 394 -11.42 -18.40 -1.52
N TYR A 395 -10.60 -17.58 -0.87
CA TYR A 395 -10.93 -17.04 0.46
C TYR A 395 -10.27 -15.70 0.76
N ASP A 396 -10.88 -14.97 1.69
CA ASP A 396 -10.27 -13.85 2.41
C ASP A 396 -10.16 -14.19 3.91
N ARG A 397 -9.47 -13.35 4.70
CA ARG A 397 -9.29 -13.58 6.13
C ARG A 397 -9.84 -12.46 6.99
N SER A 398 -10.25 -12.84 8.20
CA SER A 398 -10.29 -11.95 9.35
C SER A 398 -9.01 -12.17 10.16
N ILE A 399 -8.20 -11.13 10.27
CA ILE A 399 -6.86 -11.19 10.84
C ILE A 399 -6.80 -10.53 12.21
N ALA A 400 -6.06 -11.15 13.13
CA ALA A 400 -5.73 -10.63 14.45
C ALA A 400 -4.26 -10.97 14.76
N PHE A 401 -3.60 -10.15 15.57
CA PHE A 401 -2.17 -10.26 15.83
C PHE A 401 -1.89 -10.34 17.32
N GLY A 402 -0.88 -11.14 17.67
CA GLY A 402 -0.39 -11.25 19.05
C GLY A 402 0.90 -10.47 19.23
N TYR A 403 1.01 -9.71 20.32
CA TYR A 403 2.24 -9.00 20.68
C TYR A 403 2.52 -9.06 22.18
N LEU A 404 3.76 -8.77 22.58
CA LEU A 404 4.17 -8.89 23.98
C LEU A 404 3.46 -7.89 24.90
N ASN A 405 2.89 -8.42 25.98
CA ASN A 405 2.32 -7.66 27.09
C ASN A 405 3.41 -7.27 28.11
N ASN A 406 4.39 -6.48 27.69
CA ASN A 406 5.53 -6.07 28.51
C ASN A 406 5.68 -4.53 28.58
N GLY A 407 4.57 -3.80 28.47
CA GLY A 407 4.53 -2.34 28.58
C GLY A 407 4.42 -1.59 27.25
N TRP A 408 4.25 -2.28 26.12
CA TRP A 408 3.88 -1.64 24.86
C TRP A 408 2.51 -0.99 24.94
N THR A 409 2.42 0.24 24.44
CA THR A 409 1.22 1.06 24.38
C THR A 409 1.11 1.71 23.01
N SER A 410 -0.11 2.17 22.66
CA SER A 410 -0.40 2.84 21.39
C SER A 410 -0.13 1.98 20.15
N ALA A 411 -0.31 0.66 20.29
CA ALA A 411 -0.29 -0.24 19.13
C ALA A 411 -1.49 0.08 18.21
N VAL A 412 -1.23 0.27 16.93
CA VAL A 412 -2.17 0.66 15.89
C VAL A 412 -2.53 -0.57 15.06
N ASN A 413 -3.69 -1.14 15.36
CA ASN A 413 -4.27 -2.23 14.58
C ASN A 413 -4.98 -1.67 13.35
N ALA A 414 -4.26 -1.55 12.24
CA ALA A 414 -4.77 -0.88 11.05
C ALA A 414 -5.89 -1.66 10.36
N ASP A 415 -6.88 -0.94 9.85
CA ASP A 415 -7.96 -1.42 8.98
C ASP A 415 -7.36 -2.09 7.74
N GLY A 416 -7.73 -3.34 7.48
CA GLY A 416 -7.21 -4.11 6.35
C GLY A 416 -5.84 -4.77 6.52
N LEU A 417 -4.95 -4.19 7.33
CA LEU A 417 -3.53 -4.60 7.42
C LEU A 417 -3.12 -5.18 8.78
N GLY A 418 -3.77 -4.74 9.87
CA GLY A 418 -3.40 -5.11 11.24
C GLY A 418 -2.16 -4.38 11.76
N LEU A 419 -1.35 -5.06 12.59
CA LEU A 419 -0.19 -4.44 13.26
C LEU A 419 1.01 -4.06 12.37
N PRO A 420 1.40 -4.80 11.32
CA PRO A 420 2.58 -4.46 10.54
C PRO A 420 2.30 -3.29 9.59
N ASN A 421 2.23 -2.07 10.13
CA ASN A 421 1.97 -0.84 9.38
C ASN A 421 2.87 0.33 9.82
N HIS A 422 2.94 1.37 9.00
CA HIS A 422 3.74 2.58 9.26
C HIS A 422 3.36 3.31 10.57
N PHE A 423 2.07 3.35 10.92
CA PHE A 423 1.62 4.08 12.11
C PHE A 423 1.98 3.35 13.41
N GLU A 424 2.10 2.01 13.37
CA GLU A 424 2.65 1.22 14.46
C GLU A 424 4.10 1.66 14.74
N SER A 425 4.97 1.66 13.73
CA SER A 425 6.36 2.09 13.90
C SER A 425 6.44 3.55 14.39
N LEU A 426 5.53 4.42 13.94
CA LEU A 426 5.50 5.82 14.35
C LEU A 426 5.10 6.00 15.82
N ASN A 427 4.03 5.31 16.27
CA ASN A 427 3.32 5.58 17.53
C ASN A 427 3.60 4.61 18.68
N ALA A 428 4.00 3.37 18.38
CA ALA A 428 4.24 2.37 19.41
C ALA A 428 5.30 2.86 20.40
N TRP A 429 4.99 2.71 21.69
CA TRP A 429 5.86 3.20 22.76
C TRP A 429 5.85 2.28 23.97
N ASN A 430 7.04 2.11 24.54
CA ASN A 430 7.27 1.42 25.80
C ASN A 430 8.34 2.19 26.57
N GLN A 431 8.07 2.49 27.85
CA GLN A 431 9.01 3.17 28.73
C GLN A 431 10.22 2.29 29.07
N ASN A 432 10.00 0.98 29.21
CA ASN A 432 10.97 0.01 29.65
C ASN A 432 11.02 -1.17 28.67
N PRO A 433 11.33 -0.94 27.37
CA PRO A 433 11.40 -2.01 26.40
C PRO A 433 12.55 -2.96 26.74
N THR A 434 12.43 -4.23 26.32
CA THR A 434 13.47 -5.24 26.51
C THR A 434 14.83 -4.78 25.97
N VAL A 435 14.83 -4.10 24.82
CA VAL A 435 16.00 -3.42 24.27
C VAL A 435 15.74 -1.91 24.34
N PRO A 436 16.53 -1.14 25.12
CA PRO A 436 16.31 0.29 25.31
C PRO A 436 16.10 1.06 24.00
N GLY A 437 15.01 1.83 23.94
CA GLY A 437 14.68 2.68 22.79
C GLY A 437 14.34 1.93 21.50
N THR A 438 14.19 0.60 21.51
CA THR A 438 14.01 -0.19 20.28
C THR A 438 12.64 -0.88 20.24
N LEU A 439 11.91 -0.69 19.14
CA LEU A 439 10.78 -1.54 18.74
C LEU A 439 11.31 -2.71 17.94
N ARG A 440 10.89 -3.94 18.26
CA ARG A 440 11.36 -5.15 17.56
C ARG A 440 10.20 -5.80 16.81
N GLN A 441 10.22 -5.70 15.49
CA GLN A 441 9.23 -6.27 14.58
C GLN A 441 9.75 -7.61 14.04
N GLY A 442 8.90 -8.63 14.02
CA GLY A 442 9.16 -9.86 13.27
C GLY A 442 8.68 -9.72 11.84
N PHE A 443 9.48 -10.26 10.92
CA PHE A 443 9.10 -10.47 9.53
C PHE A 443 9.16 -11.97 9.24
N ALA A 444 8.02 -12.59 8.96
CA ALA A 444 7.96 -13.99 8.52
C ALA A 444 8.65 -14.23 7.17
N ARG A 445 9.08 -13.15 6.48
CA ARG A 445 9.77 -13.21 5.20
C ARG A 445 10.69 -12.01 4.96
N THR A 446 11.74 -12.19 4.16
CA THR A 446 12.56 -11.06 3.68
C THR A 446 11.80 -10.15 2.71
N THR A 447 12.22 -8.89 2.64
CA THR A 447 11.95 -7.98 1.53
C THR A 447 12.57 -8.50 0.23
N GLY A 448 11.96 -8.13 -0.90
CA GLY A 448 12.47 -8.37 -2.24
C GLY A 448 13.29 -7.23 -2.81
N ALA A 449 12.75 -6.02 -2.71
CA ALA A 449 13.42 -4.80 -3.15
C ALA A 449 12.86 -3.62 -2.36
N VAL A 450 13.74 -2.81 -1.78
CA VAL A 450 13.34 -1.53 -1.14
C VAL A 450 13.57 -0.35 -2.08
N ASN A 451 13.89 -0.63 -3.35
CA ASN A 451 13.96 0.36 -4.42
C ASN A 451 12.54 0.75 -4.85
N PRO A 452 12.11 2.02 -4.71
CA PRO A 452 10.74 2.45 -5.06
C PRO A 452 10.30 2.14 -6.50
N TYR A 453 11.23 1.91 -7.43
CA TYR A 453 10.90 1.55 -8.81
C TYR A 453 10.61 0.04 -9.00
N THR A 454 11.03 -0.80 -8.05
CA THR A 454 10.90 -2.28 -8.16
C THR A 454 10.26 -2.94 -6.94
N ALA A 455 10.04 -2.21 -5.84
CA ALA A 455 9.25 -2.63 -4.69
C ALA A 455 7.82 -3.01 -5.11
N SER A 456 7.32 -4.14 -4.61
CA SER A 456 6.03 -4.71 -5.01
C SER A 456 5.31 -5.47 -3.90
N SER A 457 5.98 -5.82 -2.80
CA SER A 457 5.39 -6.60 -1.71
C SER A 457 5.05 -5.76 -0.48
N LEU A 458 4.19 -6.29 0.42
CA LEU A 458 3.88 -5.67 1.71
C LEU A 458 5.13 -5.38 2.55
N TRP A 459 6.09 -6.31 2.57
CA TRP A 459 7.34 -6.15 3.31
C TRP A 459 8.22 -5.06 2.71
N ASP A 460 8.26 -4.96 1.38
CA ASP A 460 8.97 -3.88 0.70
C ASP A 460 8.36 -2.53 1.09
N PHE A 461 7.03 -2.41 0.98
CA PHE A 461 6.33 -1.16 1.27
C PHE A 461 6.34 -0.80 2.75
N TYR A 462 6.39 -1.76 3.68
CA TYR A 462 6.62 -1.48 5.09
C TYR A 462 7.93 -0.70 5.29
N ILE A 463 9.02 -1.13 4.65
CA ILE A 463 10.32 -0.46 4.75
C ILE A 463 10.33 0.84 3.92
N VAL A 464 9.78 0.84 2.70
CA VAL A 464 9.73 2.02 1.81
C VAL A 464 8.92 3.16 2.44
N SER A 465 7.75 2.90 3.01
CA SER A 465 6.89 3.89 3.67
C SER A 465 7.48 4.41 4.99
N ASN A 466 8.41 3.68 5.61
CA ASN A 466 9.17 4.19 6.75
C ASN A 466 10.24 5.21 6.32
N ILE A 467 10.78 5.11 5.10
CA ILE A 467 11.84 5.99 4.57
C ILE A 467 11.27 7.17 3.77
N TYR A 468 10.26 6.96 2.94
CA TYR A 468 9.68 7.97 2.03
C TYR A 468 8.25 8.34 2.45
N ASP A 469 7.93 9.64 2.49
CA ASP A 469 6.54 10.08 2.61
C ASP A 469 5.86 10.19 1.24
N SER A 470 4.53 10.27 1.27
CA SER A 470 3.64 10.54 0.13
C SER A 470 2.80 11.81 0.37
N LEU A 471 2.20 12.40 -0.68
CA LEU A 471 1.44 13.65 -0.56
C LEU A 471 0.30 13.56 0.46
N SER A 472 -0.39 12.42 0.46
CA SER A 472 -1.42 12.06 1.44
C SER A 472 -1.16 10.66 1.99
N ILE A 473 -1.77 10.35 3.14
CA ILE A 473 -1.74 9.01 3.73
C ILE A 473 -3.16 8.58 4.15
N PRO A 474 -3.56 7.31 3.95
CA PRO A 474 -4.79 6.78 4.50
C PRO A 474 -4.77 6.80 6.04
N ASN A 475 -5.91 7.04 6.67
CA ASN A 475 -6.08 6.87 8.11
C ASN A 475 -6.00 5.37 8.43
N PRO A 476 -5.09 4.93 9.32
CA PRO A 476 -4.92 3.51 9.62
C PRO A 476 -6.17 2.90 10.25
N LEU A 477 -7.07 3.68 10.87
CA LEU A 477 -8.27 3.15 11.52
C LEU A 477 -9.54 3.33 10.67
N SER A 478 -9.40 3.88 9.46
CA SER A 478 -10.47 3.96 8.47
C SER A 478 -9.87 4.28 7.10
N SER A 479 -9.62 3.27 6.28
CA SER A 479 -8.86 3.43 5.02
C SER A 479 -9.55 4.30 3.96
N SER A 480 -10.85 4.61 4.15
CA SER A 480 -11.59 5.58 3.32
C SER A 480 -11.30 7.06 3.67
N GLN A 481 -10.67 7.33 4.81
CA GLN A 481 -10.31 8.67 5.24
C GLN A 481 -8.87 8.99 4.82
N ILE A 482 -8.68 10.05 4.03
CA ILE A 482 -7.36 10.46 3.55
C ILE A 482 -6.91 11.71 4.31
N ILE A 483 -5.67 11.69 4.81
CA ILE A 483 -5.06 12.80 5.53
C ILE A 483 -4.02 13.46 4.63
N ASN A 484 -4.10 14.79 4.47
CA ASN A 484 -3.04 15.57 3.83
C ASN A 484 -1.77 15.42 4.66
N TRP A 485 -0.74 14.78 4.10
CA TRP A 485 0.42 14.38 4.87
C TRP A 485 1.57 15.37 4.69
N MET A 486 1.99 15.60 3.44
CA MET A 486 3.04 16.56 3.07
C MET A 486 2.50 17.93 2.65
N THR A 487 1.17 18.08 2.57
CA THR A 487 0.52 19.29 2.05
C THR A 487 -0.19 20.07 3.17
N VAL A 488 -0.32 21.38 3.01
CA VAL A 488 -1.23 22.22 3.81
C VAL A 488 -2.64 22.24 3.23
N GLY A 489 -2.78 21.89 1.95
CA GLY A 489 -4.06 21.82 1.27
C GLY A 489 -3.95 21.23 -0.13
N THR A 490 -5.08 20.66 -0.56
CA THR A 490 -5.29 20.05 -1.86
C THR A 490 -6.56 20.64 -2.46
N GLN A 491 -6.50 21.10 -3.72
CA GLN A 491 -7.63 21.70 -4.42
C GLN A 491 -7.82 21.05 -5.78
N GLN A 492 -9.05 20.62 -6.08
CA GLN A 492 -9.41 20.24 -7.44
C GLN A 492 -9.86 21.48 -8.22
N LEU A 493 -9.23 21.71 -9.37
CA LEU A 493 -9.41 22.87 -10.23
C LEU A 493 -9.86 22.45 -11.62
N SER A 494 -10.75 23.24 -12.23
CA SER A 494 -11.07 23.10 -13.65
C SER A 494 -10.01 23.80 -14.51
N ASN A 495 -9.80 23.34 -15.74
CA ASN A 495 -8.82 23.97 -16.65
C ASN A 495 -9.08 25.47 -16.88
N SER A 496 -10.35 25.90 -16.83
CA SER A 496 -10.72 27.31 -16.99
C SER A 496 -10.32 28.20 -15.81
N SER A 497 -9.99 27.60 -14.67
CA SER A 497 -9.53 28.33 -13.46
C SER A 497 -8.00 28.48 -13.39
N LEU A 498 -7.27 27.87 -14.31
CA LEU A 498 -5.81 27.93 -14.36
C LEU A 498 -5.32 29.22 -15.02
N THR A 499 -4.17 29.72 -14.58
CA THR A 499 -3.49 30.90 -15.15
C THR A 499 -2.54 30.54 -16.29
N TYR A 500 -2.48 29.28 -16.67
CA TYR A 500 -1.63 28.71 -17.70
C TYR A 500 -2.40 27.64 -18.48
N THR A 501 -1.92 27.28 -19.67
CA THR A 501 -2.51 26.21 -20.46
C THR A 501 -2.17 24.86 -19.85
N ALA A 502 -3.17 24.09 -19.42
CA ALA A 502 -2.99 22.73 -18.93
C ALA A 502 -2.33 21.82 -19.99
N PRO A 503 -1.63 20.74 -19.57
CA PRO A 503 -1.18 19.71 -20.50
C PRO A 503 -2.30 19.22 -21.41
N ALA A 504 -1.98 18.78 -22.62
CA ALA A 504 -2.97 18.23 -23.54
C ALA A 504 -3.75 17.08 -22.89
N HIS A 505 -5.04 16.94 -23.23
CA HIS A 505 -5.96 15.93 -22.70
C HIS A 505 -6.30 16.02 -21.21
N THR A 506 -5.85 17.06 -20.50
CA THR A 506 -6.24 17.29 -19.10
C THR A 506 -7.73 17.60 -19.01
N VAL A 507 -8.47 16.93 -18.14
CA VAL A 507 -9.88 17.21 -17.84
C VAL A 507 -10.05 17.90 -16.49
N ALA A 508 -9.13 17.69 -15.55
CA ALA A 508 -9.09 18.33 -14.25
C ALA A 508 -7.64 18.45 -13.75
N THR A 509 -7.40 19.32 -12.78
CA THR A 509 -6.08 19.53 -12.18
C THR A 509 -6.19 19.50 -10.66
N TYR A 510 -5.30 18.77 -9.99
CA TYR A 510 -5.13 18.84 -8.55
C TYR A 510 -3.97 19.76 -8.20
N ARG A 511 -4.25 20.83 -7.46
CA ARG A 511 -3.26 21.74 -6.90
C ARG A 511 -2.90 21.33 -5.49
N PHE A 512 -1.62 21.08 -5.27
CA PHE A 512 -1.05 20.76 -3.97
C PHE A 512 -0.18 21.92 -3.50
N THR A 513 -0.34 22.32 -2.24
CA THR A 513 0.59 23.24 -1.57
C THR A 513 1.35 22.47 -0.50
N LEU A 514 2.65 22.27 -0.72
CA LEU A 514 3.53 21.56 0.19
C LEU A 514 3.76 22.36 1.48
N ARG A 515 3.93 21.64 2.57
CA ARG A 515 4.32 22.19 3.86
C ARG A 515 5.68 22.90 3.78
N SER A 516 5.85 23.90 4.64
CA SER A 516 7.06 24.73 4.66
C SER A 516 8.26 24.07 5.35
N ASP A 517 8.01 23.01 6.11
CA ASP A 517 8.93 22.37 7.03
C ASP A 517 9.28 20.94 6.65
N MET A 518 9.19 20.62 5.35
CA MET A 518 9.56 19.31 4.82
C MET A 518 11.03 19.34 4.37
N PHE A 519 11.79 18.38 4.89
CA PHE A 519 13.19 18.18 4.55
C PHE A 519 13.42 16.69 4.32
N PHE A 520 14.34 16.40 3.40
CA PHE A 520 14.93 15.08 3.33
C PHE A 520 15.86 14.86 4.52
N GLN A 521 16.11 13.59 4.79
CA GLN A 521 16.94 13.09 5.89
C GLN A 521 18.39 13.58 5.85
N ASP A 522 18.84 14.08 4.70
CA ASP A 522 20.14 14.69 4.47
C ASP A 522 20.17 16.21 4.73
N GLY A 523 19.05 16.79 5.14
CA GLY A 523 18.88 18.20 5.48
C GLY A 523 18.51 19.11 4.30
N ARG A 524 18.34 18.59 3.08
CA ARG A 524 17.87 19.39 1.94
C ARG A 524 16.36 19.64 2.04
N PRO A 525 15.88 20.86 1.69
CA PRO A 525 14.44 21.11 1.61
C PRO A 525 13.79 20.23 0.54
N LEU A 526 12.63 19.68 0.84
CA LEU A 526 11.80 19.01 -0.16
C LEU A 526 11.03 20.06 -0.97
N THR A 527 11.02 19.91 -2.30
CA THR A 527 10.41 20.88 -3.20
C THR A 527 9.40 20.25 -4.16
N SER A 528 8.61 21.09 -4.83
CA SER A 528 7.75 20.68 -5.94
C SER A 528 8.51 20.00 -7.09
N PHE A 529 9.82 20.24 -7.24
CA PHE A 529 10.63 19.55 -8.27
C PHE A 529 10.85 18.08 -7.92
N ASP A 530 11.02 17.74 -6.64
CA ASP A 530 11.14 16.36 -6.18
C ASP A 530 9.83 15.58 -6.38
N VAL A 531 8.69 16.25 -6.11
CA VAL A 531 7.35 15.70 -6.39
C VAL A 531 7.18 15.48 -7.90
N ALA A 532 7.48 16.48 -8.74
CA ALA A 532 7.39 16.32 -10.20
C ALA A 532 8.29 15.18 -10.71
N PHE A 533 9.53 15.10 -10.21
CA PHE A 533 10.47 14.02 -10.55
C PHE A 533 9.90 12.65 -10.20
N SER A 534 9.38 12.48 -8.97
CA SER A 534 8.84 11.21 -8.49
C SER A 534 7.70 10.72 -9.37
N TYR A 535 6.71 11.59 -9.64
CA TYR A 535 5.56 11.25 -10.47
C TYR A 535 5.95 10.93 -11.92
N LEU A 536 6.72 11.81 -12.56
CA LEU A 536 7.11 11.62 -13.95
C LEU A 536 7.98 10.38 -14.14
N SER A 537 8.95 10.15 -13.24
CA SER A 537 9.85 9.00 -13.36
C SER A 537 9.17 7.67 -13.05
N MET A 538 8.35 7.58 -12.01
CA MET A 538 7.69 6.33 -11.64
C MET A 538 6.62 5.93 -12.66
N VAL A 539 5.81 6.88 -13.13
CA VAL A 539 4.85 6.61 -14.22
C VAL A 539 5.59 6.26 -15.52
N GLY A 540 6.62 7.03 -15.88
CA GLY A 540 7.37 6.80 -17.12
C GLY A 540 8.15 5.48 -17.18
N THR A 541 8.41 4.87 -16.02
CA THR A 541 9.09 3.57 -15.90
C THR A 541 8.15 2.40 -15.63
N GLY A 542 6.84 2.66 -15.44
CA GLY A 542 5.87 1.64 -15.07
C GLY A 542 6.10 1.06 -13.67
N ALA A 543 6.73 1.81 -12.77
CA ALA A 543 6.96 1.36 -11.39
C ALA A 543 5.61 1.06 -10.70
N PHE A 544 5.55 -0.03 -9.91
CA PHE A 544 4.35 -0.38 -9.14
C PHE A 544 3.89 0.78 -8.24
N ALA A 545 4.81 1.45 -7.55
CA ALA A 545 4.52 2.64 -6.74
C ALA A 545 3.97 3.85 -7.54
N GLY A 546 4.11 3.87 -8.88
CA GLY A 546 3.65 4.94 -9.75
C GLY A 546 2.27 4.71 -10.38
N ILE A 547 1.67 3.52 -10.24
CA ILE A 547 0.48 3.11 -11.01
C ILE A 547 -0.73 4.02 -10.77
N GLY A 548 -0.89 4.53 -9.56
CA GLY A 548 -1.99 5.44 -9.20
C GLY A 548 -1.95 6.80 -9.90
N ALA A 549 -0.80 7.18 -10.49
CA ALA A 549 -0.67 8.38 -11.32
C ALA A 549 -0.74 8.10 -12.83
N THR A 550 -1.13 6.90 -13.28
CA THR A 550 -1.33 6.65 -14.71
C THR A 550 -2.35 7.56 -15.41
N PRO A 551 -3.39 8.13 -14.74
CA PRO A 551 -4.24 9.15 -15.34
C PRO A 551 -3.54 10.49 -15.59
N MET A 552 -2.33 10.71 -15.07
CA MET A 552 -1.60 11.96 -15.16
C MET A 552 -1.29 12.34 -16.62
N THR A 553 -1.67 13.54 -17.02
CA THR A 553 -1.32 14.13 -18.32
C THR A 553 -0.03 14.94 -18.27
N GLY A 554 0.32 15.43 -17.08
CA GLY A 554 1.57 16.14 -16.82
C GLY A 554 1.55 16.86 -15.48
N VAL A 555 2.69 17.46 -15.17
CA VAL A 555 2.93 18.21 -13.92
C VAL A 555 3.29 19.65 -14.26
N THR A 556 2.67 20.61 -13.59
CA THR A 556 3.02 22.03 -13.68
C THR A 556 3.50 22.53 -12.32
N ILE A 557 4.75 22.97 -12.24
CA ILE A 557 5.35 23.56 -11.05
C ILE A 557 5.05 25.07 -11.05
N LEU A 558 4.38 25.55 -10.00
CA LEU A 558 3.99 26.96 -9.84
C LEU A 558 4.89 27.74 -8.88
N GLY A 559 5.62 27.01 -8.05
CA GLY A 559 6.63 27.52 -7.15
C GLY A 559 7.34 26.37 -6.45
N SER A 560 8.31 26.68 -5.59
CA SER A 560 9.08 25.67 -4.85
C SER A 560 8.23 24.77 -3.94
N ARG A 561 7.00 25.19 -3.60
CA ARG A 561 6.05 24.47 -2.73
C ARG A 561 4.64 24.36 -3.32
N GLN A 562 4.42 24.79 -4.55
CA GLN A 562 3.10 24.67 -5.19
C GLN A 562 3.23 23.96 -6.52
N ILE A 563 2.42 22.93 -6.71
CA ILE A 563 2.46 22.04 -7.85
C ILE A 563 1.05 21.62 -8.25
N ASP A 564 0.84 21.55 -9.56
CA ASP A 564 -0.40 21.14 -10.18
C ASP A 564 -0.17 19.84 -10.94
N ILE A 565 -0.99 18.82 -10.69
CA ILE A 565 -0.98 17.55 -11.42
C ILE A 565 -2.25 17.49 -12.26
N GLY A 566 -2.09 17.51 -13.58
CA GLY A 566 -3.19 17.36 -14.53
C GLY A 566 -3.54 15.89 -14.72
N VAL A 567 -4.82 15.58 -14.82
CA VAL A 567 -5.33 14.22 -15.05
C VAL A 567 -6.27 14.17 -16.26
N ASN A 568 -6.29 13.05 -16.99
CA ASN A 568 -7.15 12.84 -18.17
C ASN A 568 -8.54 12.29 -17.83
N SER A 569 -8.74 11.91 -16.57
CA SER A 569 -9.97 11.37 -16.03
C SER A 569 -10.16 11.81 -14.58
N MET A 570 -11.38 11.68 -14.10
CA MET A 570 -11.76 11.92 -12.70
C MET A 570 -12.66 10.78 -12.26
N GLY A 571 -12.45 10.32 -11.03
CA GLY A 571 -13.24 9.28 -10.42
C GLY A 571 -13.14 9.31 -8.90
N PRO A 572 -13.96 8.52 -8.20
CA PRO A 572 -14.00 8.49 -6.74
C PRO A 572 -12.69 8.00 -6.11
N PHE A 573 -11.88 7.22 -6.83
CA PHE A 573 -10.64 6.63 -6.31
C PHE A 573 -9.39 7.48 -6.62
N VAL A 574 -9.46 8.29 -7.68
CA VAL A 574 -8.31 8.99 -8.28
C VAL A 574 -7.46 9.73 -7.25
N LEU A 575 -8.07 10.47 -6.31
CA LEU A 575 -7.27 11.25 -5.36
C LEU A 575 -6.44 10.37 -4.41
N SER A 576 -7.00 9.24 -3.97
CA SER A 576 -6.29 8.31 -3.06
C SER A 576 -5.06 7.74 -3.77
N SER A 577 -5.29 7.09 -4.91
CA SER A 577 -4.25 6.42 -5.70
C SER A 577 -3.23 7.43 -6.27
N LEU A 578 -3.67 8.63 -6.65
CA LEU A 578 -2.77 9.67 -7.13
C LEU A 578 -1.82 10.15 -6.03
N THR A 579 -2.21 10.15 -4.76
CA THR A 579 -1.44 10.81 -3.68
C THR A 579 -0.65 9.86 -2.78
N SER A 580 -0.72 8.54 -3.01
CA SER A 580 0.03 7.50 -2.27
C SER A 580 1.46 7.25 -2.78
N ILE A 581 1.91 8.00 -3.79
CA ILE A 581 3.22 7.80 -4.43
C ILE A 581 4.35 8.27 -3.50
N PRO A 582 5.39 7.44 -3.26
CA PRO A 582 6.55 7.82 -2.48
C PRO A 582 7.35 8.95 -3.17
N ILE A 583 7.66 10.01 -2.41
CA ILE A 583 8.42 11.14 -2.92
C ILE A 583 9.93 10.90 -2.71
N VAL A 584 10.64 10.68 -3.82
CA VAL A 584 12.08 10.45 -3.82
C VAL A 584 12.87 11.75 -4.12
N PRO A 585 14.04 11.94 -3.51
CA PRO A 585 14.87 13.12 -3.76
C PRO A 585 15.53 13.06 -5.15
N GLY A 586 15.15 13.95 -6.07
CA GLY A 586 15.68 13.92 -7.44
C GLY A 586 17.21 14.01 -7.51
N HIS A 587 17.84 14.61 -6.50
CA HIS A 587 19.29 14.67 -6.29
C HIS A 587 20.01 13.31 -6.44
N TYR A 588 19.43 12.23 -5.91
CA TYR A 588 20.07 10.90 -5.91
C TYR A 588 19.65 10.03 -7.10
N TRP A 589 18.53 10.37 -7.75
CA TRP A 589 17.86 9.50 -8.72
C TRP A 589 17.93 10.03 -10.16
N THR A 590 18.30 11.30 -10.35
CA THR A 590 18.40 11.89 -11.69
C THR A 590 19.58 11.35 -12.49
N ASN A 591 19.34 11.08 -13.77
CA ASN A 591 20.38 10.71 -14.73
C ASN A 591 21.37 11.87 -15.00
N ALA A 592 20.97 13.11 -14.73
CA ALA A 592 21.81 14.29 -14.94
C ALA A 592 22.94 14.43 -13.90
N GLY A 593 22.88 13.65 -12.82
CA GLY A 593 23.78 13.75 -11.68
C GLY A 593 23.39 14.84 -10.68
N SER A 594 23.75 14.61 -9.42
CA SER A 594 23.42 15.47 -8.26
C SER A 594 23.85 16.93 -8.42
N ALA A 595 25.03 17.19 -8.98
CA ALA A 595 25.53 18.55 -9.16
C ALA A 595 24.65 19.38 -10.12
N ALA A 596 24.13 18.75 -11.18
CA ALA A 596 23.24 19.42 -12.12
C ALA A 596 21.86 19.68 -11.49
N TRP A 597 21.35 18.72 -10.71
CA TRP A 597 20.13 18.88 -9.92
C TRP A 597 20.22 20.06 -8.96
N ASP A 598 21.25 20.09 -8.11
CA ASP A 598 21.44 21.12 -7.10
C ASP A 598 21.60 22.51 -7.71
N THR A 599 22.27 22.61 -8.87
CA THR A 599 22.39 23.86 -9.63
C THR A 599 21.02 24.32 -10.15
N GLY A 600 20.20 23.40 -10.67
CA GLY A 600 18.83 23.68 -11.11
C GLY A 600 17.93 24.16 -9.96
N ILE A 601 17.95 23.46 -8.83
CA ILE A 601 17.21 23.86 -7.62
C ILE A 601 17.65 25.25 -7.16
N GLY A 602 18.95 25.48 -6.99
CA GLY A 602 19.48 26.77 -6.54
C GLY A 602 19.07 27.93 -7.47
N THR A 603 19.03 27.68 -8.78
CA THR A 603 18.54 28.65 -9.77
C THR A 603 17.06 28.96 -9.55
N CYS A 604 16.23 27.93 -9.36
CA CYS A 604 14.77 28.08 -9.29
C CYS A 604 14.22 28.47 -7.92
N THR A 605 14.98 28.33 -6.84
CA THR A 605 14.58 28.78 -5.50
C THR A 605 15.15 30.15 -5.13
N SER A 606 15.94 30.77 -6.02
CA SER A 606 16.48 32.11 -5.81
C SER A 606 15.39 33.20 -5.87
N MET A 607 15.60 34.30 -5.17
CA MET A 607 14.67 35.44 -5.20
C MET A 607 14.62 36.04 -6.61
N GLY A 608 13.43 36.13 -7.20
CA GLY A 608 13.25 36.61 -8.58
C GLY A 608 13.45 35.55 -9.66
N ALA A 609 13.55 34.27 -9.30
CA ALA A 609 13.65 33.18 -10.27
C ALA A 609 12.47 33.16 -11.26
N THR A 610 12.78 32.94 -12.54
CA THR A 610 11.80 32.88 -13.64
C THR A 610 11.50 31.45 -14.08
N CYS A 611 11.69 30.47 -13.19
CA CYS A 611 11.43 29.06 -13.49
C CYS A 611 9.94 28.69 -13.55
N TYR A 612 9.04 29.57 -13.10
CA TYR A 612 7.63 29.24 -12.92
C TYR A 612 6.73 30.06 -13.85
N PRO A 613 5.65 29.48 -14.38
CA PRO A 613 5.31 28.06 -14.32
C PRO A 613 6.24 27.21 -15.22
N ALA A 614 6.67 26.04 -14.74
CA ALA A 614 7.35 25.02 -15.55
C ALA A 614 6.44 23.80 -15.72
N GLN A 615 6.22 23.34 -16.95
CA GLN A 615 5.34 22.22 -17.24
C GLN A 615 6.09 21.08 -17.91
N TYR A 616 5.88 19.87 -17.38
CA TYR A 616 6.47 18.63 -17.87
C TYR A 616 5.38 17.62 -18.19
N THR A 617 5.58 16.86 -19.27
CA THR A 617 4.70 15.76 -19.71
C THR A 617 5.54 14.55 -20.07
N LEU A 618 4.92 13.38 -20.19
CA LEU A 618 5.60 12.18 -20.67
C LEU A 618 5.46 12.06 -22.20
N SER A 619 6.57 12.23 -22.91
CA SER A 619 6.65 11.93 -24.34
C SER A 619 6.55 10.42 -24.56
N SER A 620 5.64 10.00 -25.44
CA SER A 620 5.30 8.58 -25.67
C SER A 620 5.03 7.77 -24.39
N GLY A 621 4.55 8.42 -23.32
CA GLY A 621 4.23 7.76 -22.04
C GLY A 621 5.42 7.38 -21.15
N THR A 622 6.67 7.58 -21.59
CA THR A 622 7.84 7.00 -20.88
C THR A 622 8.92 8.01 -20.49
N THR A 623 9.12 9.07 -21.28
CA THR A 623 10.25 10.01 -21.04
C THR A 623 9.75 11.43 -20.74
N PRO A 624 10.16 12.04 -19.62
CA PRO A 624 9.88 13.43 -19.32
C PRO A 624 10.28 14.38 -20.45
N SER A 625 9.38 15.31 -20.78
CA SER A 625 9.56 16.31 -21.83
C SER A 625 9.03 17.65 -21.35
N CYS A 626 9.64 18.74 -21.83
CA CYS A 626 9.20 20.08 -21.48
C CYS A 626 8.01 20.47 -22.36
N ALA A 627 6.90 20.85 -21.73
CA ALA A 627 5.70 21.35 -22.41
C ALA A 627 5.54 22.88 -22.27
N LEU A 628 6.08 23.50 -21.21
CA LEU A 628 6.04 24.95 -21.01
C LEU A 628 7.24 25.43 -20.15
N SER A 629 8.01 26.39 -20.67
CA SER A 629 8.97 27.22 -19.92
C SER A 629 9.93 26.51 -18.96
N CYS A 630 10.61 25.45 -19.40
CA CYS A 630 11.56 24.69 -18.55
C CYS A 630 13.05 25.06 -18.74
N ALA A 631 13.37 26.23 -19.30
CA ALA A 631 14.75 26.57 -19.69
C ALA A 631 15.76 26.52 -18.52
N ASN A 632 15.33 26.98 -17.34
CA ASN A 632 16.16 27.03 -16.13
C ASN A 632 16.18 25.71 -15.35
N PHE A 633 15.27 24.77 -15.66
CA PHE A 633 15.23 23.42 -15.10
C PHE A 633 14.82 22.44 -16.22
N PRO A 634 15.76 22.08 -17.11
CA PRO A 634 15.43 21.31 -18.32
C PRO A 634 14.89 19.92 -17.98
N ALA A 635 14.05 19.37 -18.87
CA ALA A 635 13.44 18.05 -18.68
C ALA A 635 14.46 16.92 -18.50
N THR A 636 15.71 17.09 -18.94
CA THR A 636 16.79 16.13 -18.68
C THR A 636 17.11 15.96 -17.19
N LEU A 637 16.84 16.95 -16.35
CA LEU A 637 16.93 16.83 -14.89
C LEU A 637 15.83 15.94 -14.31
N MET A 638 14.69 15.82 -15.01
CA MET A 638 13.55 14.99 -14.60
C MET A 638 13.69 13.52 -15.01
N ASN A 639 14.71 13.18 -15.80
CA ASN A 639 14.93 11.81 -16.24
C ASN A 639 15.61 11.01 -15.12
N VAL A 640 15.00 9.90 -14.71
CA VAL A 640 15.62 8.95 -13.78
C VAL A 640 16.81 8.26 -14.43
N ASN A 641 17.82 7.94 -13.64
CA ASN A 641 18.97 7.16 -14.08
C ASN A 641 18.52 5.72 -14.43
N PRO A 642 18.68 5.27 -15.69
CA PRO A 642 18.25 3.94 -16.10
C PRO A 642 18.93 2.79 -15.33
N ALA A 643 20.13 3.00 -14.79
CA ALA A 643 20.80 1.99 -13.98
C ALA A 643 20.07 1.77 -12.63
N GLN A 644 19.45 2.82 -12.09
CA GLN A 644 18.82 2.80 -10.77
C GLN A 644 17.40 2.21 -10.77
N VAL A 645 16.79 2.06 -11.95
CA VAL A 645 15.46 1.44 -12.11
C VAL A 645 15.55 -0.04 -12.51
N SER A 646 16.76 -0.57 -12.67
CA SER A 646 16.97 -1.98 -12.97
C SER A 646 16.67 -2.85 -11.75
N ALA A 647 16.20 -4.08 -11.97
CA ALA A 647 15.87 -5.04 -10.92
C ALA A 647 17.05 -5.43 -10.01
N GLY A 648 18.30 -5.16 -10.43
CA GLY A 648 19.48 -5.39 -9.61
C GLY A 648 20.03 -4.17 -8.88
N TYR A 649 19.41 -3.00 -9.02
CA TYR A 649 19.84 -1.83 -8.27
C TYR A 649 19.41 -1.91 -6.81
N ASP A 650 20.38 -1.84 -5.91
CA ASP A 650 20.18 -1.88 -4.46
C ASP A 650 20.45 -0.48 -3.86
N PRO A 651 19.43 0.26 -3.41
CA PRO A 651 19.61 1.60 -2.85
C PRO A 651 20.29 1.60 -1.48
N VAL A 652 20.25 0.48 -0.73
CA VAL A 652 20.94 0.34 0.56
C VAL A 652 22.44 0.21 0.30
N ALA A 653 22.83 -0.69 -0.60
CA ALA A 653 24.23 -0.92 -0.95
C ALA A 653 24.88 0.29 -1.67
N ASN A 654 24.07 1.05 -2.42
CA ASN A 654 24.53 2.25 -3.14
C ASN A 654 24.36 3.55 -2.32
N HIS A 655 23.91 3.47 -1.07
CA HIS A 655 23.74 4.61 -0.17
C HIS A 655 22.79 5.72 -0.69
N THR A 656 21.80 5.35 -1.51
CA THR A 656 20.78 6.26 -2.05
C THR A 656 19.41 6.10 -1.38
N PHE A 657 19.33 5.28 -0.32
CA PHE A 657 18.11 5.06 0.46
C PHE A 657 17.89 6.18 1.49
N VAL A 658 17.69 7.38 0.95
CA VAL A 658 17.47 8.64 1.65
C VAL A 658 16.08 9.15 1.28
N GLY A 659 15.23 9.40 2.28
CA GLY A 659 13.87 9.91 2.06
C GLY A 659 13.51 11.06 3.00
N SER A 660 12.21 11.28 3.22
CA SER A 660 11.68 12.33 4.10
C SER A 660 10.96 11.77 5.34
N GLY A 661 10.77 10.44 5.38
CA GLY A 661 9.94 9.73 6.35
C GLY A 661 10.52 9.69 7.77
N ALA A 662 9.75 9.07 8.66
CA ALA A 662 10.02 9.01 10.10
C ALA A 662 11.33 8.28 10.46
N TRP A 663 11.80 7.41 9.58
CA TRP A 663 12.93 6.51 9.83
C TRP A 663 14.01 6.65 8.76
N GLN A 664 15.27 6.49 9.16
CA GLN A 664 16.43 6.63 8.30
C GLN A 664 17.18 5.31 8.18
N CYS A 665 17.75 5.06 6.99
CA CYS A 665 18.66 3.94 6.78
C CYS A 665 20.07 4.27 7.29
N GLY A 666 20.32 3.94 8.55
CA GLY A 666 21.58 4.29 9.23
C GLY A 666 21.76 5.80 9.37
N THR A 667 22.99 6.25 9.64
CA THR A 667 23.28 7.68 9.70
C THR A 667 23.27 8.28 8.30
N VAL A 668 22.29 9.14 8.03
CA VAL A 668 22.21 9.91 6.79
C VAL A 668 23.03 11.19 6.93
N THR A 669 23.81 11.49 5.90
CA THR A 669 24.60 12.71 5.78
C THR A 669 24.18 13.48 4.53
N SER A 670 24.72 14.68 4.32
CA SER A 670 24.46 15.48 3.12
C SER A 670 24.88 14.82 1.80
N SER A 671 25.58 13.68 1.83
CA SER A 671 26.08 12.97 0.66
C SER A 671 25.44 11.61 0.40
N ALA A 672 24.93 10.92 1.43
CA ALA A 672 24.46 9.54 1.30
C ALA A 672 23.77 9.03 2.58
N SER A 673 23.04 7.92 2.46
CA SER A 673 22.59 7.12 3.61
C SER A 673 23.71 6.24 4.20
N GLY A 674 23.47 5.72 5.40
CA GLY A 674 24.32 4.69 5.98
C GLY A 674 23.93 3.30 5.49
N VAL A 675 24.25 2.30 6.30
CA VAL A 675 23.75 0.93 6.16
C VAL A 675 22.73 0.67 7.26
N CYS A 676 21.58 0.10 6.91
CA CYS A 676 20.52 -0.26 7.83
C CYS A 676 20.16 -1.75 7.79
N THR A 677 20.95 -2.59 7.12
CA THR A 677 20.71 -4.03 7.10
C THR A 677 21.93 -4.78 7.60
N SER A 678 21.72 -5.97 8.15
CA SER A 678 22.79 -6.83 8.66
C SER A 678 23.80 -7.26 7.58
N THR A 679 23.42 -7.19 6.30
CA THR A 679 24.24 -7.60 5.15
C THR A 679 24.70 -6.44 4.28
N GLY A 680 24.22 -5.21 4.50
CA GLY A 680 24.48 -4.09 3.60
C GLY A 680 23.70 -4.13 2.29
N SER A 681 22.66 -4.97 2.21
CA SER A 681 21.82 -5.14 1.01
C SER A 681 20.32 -4.98 1.33
N GLN A 682 19.50 -4.72 0.31
CA GLN A 682 18.05 -4.49 0.37
C GLN A 682 17.17 -5.72 0.66
N ASN A 683 17.77 -6.86 0.93
CA ASN A 683 17.10 -8.15 1.08
C ASN A 683 17.90 -9.06 2.02
N PRO A 684 18.02 -8.71 3.31
CA PRO A 684 18.77 -9.52 4.26
C PRO A 684 18.16 -10.92 4.36
N PRO A 685 18.96 -12.00 4.33
CA PRO A 685 18.45 -13.37 4.36
C PRO A 685 17.84 -13.71 5.72
N VAL A 686 17.24 -14.91 5.82
CA VAL A 686 16.76 -15.47 7.09
C VAL A 686 17.83 -15.38 8.19
N GLY A 687 17.44 -14.88 9.37
CA GLY A 687 18.34 -14.58 10.49
C GLY A 687 19.05 -13.23 10.39
N GLY A 688 18.90 -12.52 9.26
CA GLY A 688 19.29 -11.13 9.08
C GLY A 688 18.24 -10.14 9.61
N SER A 689 18.50 -8.85 9.42
CA SER A 689 17.62 -7.80 9.96
C SER A 689 17.75 -6.45 9.24
N TYR A 690 16.71 -5.63 9.36
CA TYR A 690 16.79 -4.17 9.23
C TYR A 690 16.94 -3.50 10.59
N THR A 691 17.72 -2.42 10.67
CA THR A 691 17.81 -1.54 11.83
C THR A 691 17.66 -0.10 11.34
N LEU A 692 16.47 0.45 11.51
CA LEU A 692 16.14 1.82 11.14
C LEU A 692 16.26 2.74 12.35
N THR A 693 16.72 3.97 12.13
CA THR A 693 16.87 4.98 13.20
C THR A 693 15.93 6.14 12.98
N ARG A 694 15.27 6.61 14.05
CA ARG A 694 14.32 7.73 13.95
C ARG A 694 15.00 8.98 13.37
N PHE A 695 14.33 9.65 12.43
CA PHE A 695 14.82 10.90 11.88
C PHE A 695 14.74 12.01 12.93
N GLY A 696 15.91 12.36 13.49
CA GLY A 696 16.04 13.25 14.65
C GLY A 696 16.48 12.55 15.93
N ARG A 697 16.86 11.25 15.87
CA ARG A 697 17.39 10.50 17.02
C ARG A 697 18.52 11.27 17.71
N GLY A 698 18.42 11.38 19.03
CA GLY A 698 19.41 12.07 19.87
C GLY A 698 19.28 13.59 19.89
N LEU A 699 18.35 14.18 19.13
CA LEU A 699 17.98 15.58 19.24
C LEU A 699 16.86 15.76 20.26
N SER A 700 16.80 16.93 20.89
CA SER A 700 15.66 17.30 21.72
C SER A 700 14.41 17.46 20.84
N PRO A 701 13.22 17.09 21.35
CA PRO A 701 11.97 17.26 20.62
C PRO A 701 11.83 18.68 20.05
N ALA A 702 11.53 18.76 18.74
CA ALA A 702 11.35 20.00 18.00
C ALA A 702 12.57 20.95 17.93
N SER A 703 13.79 20.52 18.28
CA SER A 703 14.98 21.38 18.33
C SER A 703 15.57 21.74 16.95
N SER A 704 15.08 21.13 15.87
CA SER A 704 15.51 21.41 14.49
C SER A 704 14.33 21.29 13.53
N VAL A 705 14.33 22.11 12.48
CA VAL A 705 13.35 22.03 11.39
C VAL A 705 13.79 21.10 10.26
N SER A 706 15.11 20.95 10.05
CA SER A 706 15.67 20.21 8.92
C SER A 706 16.26 18.85 9.29
N SER A 707 16.36 18.56 10.58
CA SER A 707 17.00 17.33 11.10
C SER A 707 16.07 16.46 11.93
N ILE A 708 14.78 16.83 12.00
CA ILE A 708 13.75 16.10 12.74
C ILE A 708 12.58 15.88 11.78
N TYR A 709 11.96 14.70 11.87
CA TYR A 709 10.77 14.38 11.10
C TYR A 709 9.64 15.39 11.31
N SER A 710 9.05 15.88 10.22
CA SER A 710 8.03 16.94 10.22
C SER A 710 6.71 16.53 10.90
N ARG A 711 6.47 15.22 11.05
CA ARG A 711 5.31 14.64 11.75
C ARG A 711 5.70 13.97 13.07
N SER A 712 6.89 14.26 13.61
CA SER A 712 7.29 13.82 14.96
C SER A 712 6.37 14.33 16.06
N SER A 713 6.32 13.63 17.19
CA SER A 713 5.59 14.02 18.39
C SER A 713 6.01 15.39 18.92
N GLY A 714 7.30 15.73 18.91
CA GLY A 714 7.79 17.05 19.26
C GLY A 714 7.31 18.14 18.31
N THR A 715 7.28 17.86 16.99
CA THR A 715 6.74 18.81 16.02
C THR A 715 5.23 19.00 16.19
N LEU A 716 4.48 17.94 16.53
CA LEU A 716 3.08 18.04 16.91
C LEU A 716 2.91 18.89 18.19
N ALA A 717 3.70 18.67 19.24
CA ALA A 717 3.68 19.48 20.45
C ALA A 717 3.94 20.97 20.14
N LEU A 718 4.89 21.25 19.24
CA LEU A 718 5.20 22.60 18.79
C LEU A 718 4.07 23.23 17.95
N TYR A 719 3.39 22.44 17.12
CA TYR A 719 2.18 22.87 16.40
C TYR A 719 1.07 23.26 17.39
N LEU A 720 0.82 22.44 18.39
CA LEU A 720 -0.20 22.74 19.42
C LEU A 720 0.17 23.97 20.24
N TRP A 721 1.44 24.09 20.63
CA TRP A 721 1.98 25.30 21.26
C TRP A 721 1.79 26.55 20.38
N SER A 722 1.91 26.45 19.06
CA SER A 722 1.77 27.62 18.18
C SER A 722 0.33 28.19 18.08
N GLN A 723 -0.66 27.48 18.64
CA GLN A 723 -2.10 27.79 18.58
C GLN A 723 -2.65 27.94 17.15
N GLN A 724 -1.92 27.46 16.14
CA GLN A 724 -2.38 27.43 14.76
C GLN A 724 -3.43 26.32 14.60
N THR A 725 -4.40 26.55 13.73
CA THR A 725 -5.52 25.61 13.50
C THR A 725 -5.65 25.23 12.03
N GLY A 726 -4.91 25.90 11.14
CA GLY A 726 -5.03 25.78 9.70
C GLY A 726 -6.08 26.71 9.08
N ASP A 727 -6.79 27.49 9.90
CA ASP A 727 -7.57 28.63 9.43
C ASP A 727 -6.63 29.81 9.20
N PHE A 728 -6.39 30.16 7.94
CA PHE A 728 -5.42 31.19 7.56
C PHE A 728 -5.70 32.56 8.21
N VAL A 729 -6.95 32.91 8.48
CA VAL A 729 -7.31 34.20 9.09
C VAL A 729 -6.93 34.19 10.57
N HIS A 730 -7.36 33.16 11.30
CA HIS A 730 -7.01 32.96 12.71
C HIS A 730 -5.49 32.84 12.90
N ASP A 731 -4.86 32.04 12.06
CA ASP A 731 -3.44 31.74 12.08
C ASP A 731 -2.59 33.01 11.86
N PHE A 732 -2.97 33.84 10.89
CA PHE A 732 -2.28 35.11 10.63
C PHE A 732 -2.49 36.15 11.74
N LEU A 733 -3.65 36.14 12.41
CA LEU A 733 -3.88 36.94 13.61
C LEU A 733 -2.96 36.48 14.75
N ASN A 734 -2.84 35.17 14.97
CA ASN A 734 -1.92 34.61 15.96
C ASN A 734 -0.46 34.97 15.65
N PHE A 735 -0.05 34.91 14.37
CA PHE A 735 1.26 35.39 13.94
C PHE A 735 1.47 36.88 14.27
N SER A 736 0.44 37.71 14.08
CA SER A 736 0.50 39.14 14.44
C SER A 736 0.62 39.36 15.95
N ILE A 737 -0.04 38.52 16.76
CA ILE A 737 0.05 38.56 18.23
C ILE A 737 1.47 38.23 18.69
N VAL A 738 2.05 37.11 18.25
CA VAL A 738 3.43 36.76 18.65
C VAL A 738 4.44 37.81 18.18
N ALA A 739 4.24 38.40 17.00
CA ALA A 739 5.08 39.48 16.50
C ALA A 739 5.00 40.73 17.40
N SER A 740 3.82 41.05 17.96
CA SER A 740 3.67 42.15 18.93
C SER A 740 4.36 41.88 20.28
N CYS A 741 4.57 40.59 20.60
CA CYS A 741 5.28 40.15 21.79
C CYS A 741 6.81 40.17 21.65
N TYR A 742 7.33 40.40 20.45
CA TYR A 742 8.78 40.44 20.20
C TYR A 742 9.48 41.44 21.13
N GLY A 743 10.45 40.95 21.92
CA GLY A 743 11.23 41.75 22.87
C GLY A 743 10.47 42.22 24.12
N GLN A 744 9.20 41.88 24.29
CA GLN A 744 8.42 42.25 25.48
C GLN A 744 9.01 41.66 26.77
N PRO A 745 8.82 42.31 27.93
CA PRO A 745 9.31 41.84 29.22
C PRO A 745 8.87 40.42 29.56
N ALA A 746 9.76 39.64 30.18
CA ALA A 746 9.46 38.27 30.62
C ALA A 746 8.40 38.25 31.74
N GLN A 747 7.36 37.42 31.60
CA GLN A 747 6.30 37.27 32.59
C GLN A 747 6.50 36.03 33.48
N PRO A 748 6.09 36.07 34.77
CA PRO A 748 6.17 34.92 35.67
C PRO A 748 5.54 33.66 35.08
N LEU A 749 6.13 32.49 35.36
CA LEU A 749 5.57 31.21 34.91
C LEU A 749 4.09 31.06 35.36
N GLY A 750 3.24 30.55 34.47
CA GLY A 750 1.79 30.40 34.70
C GLY A 750 0.97 31.69 34.59
N SER A 751 1.57 32.81 34.18
CA SER A 751 0.83 34.05 33.90
C SER A 751 -0.14 33.90 32.71
N THR A 752 -1.26 34.63 32.73
CA THR A 752 -2.26 34.66 31.63
C THR A 752 -2.15 35.93 30.77
N GLY A 753 -0.99 36.60 30.79
CA GLY A 753 -0.77 37.80 29.99
C GLY A 753 -0.67 37.47 28.49
N ALA A 754 -0.92 38.47 27.62
CA ALA A 754 -0.98 38.27 26.17
C ALA A 754 0.30 37.67 25.55
N CYS A 755 1.45 37.84 26.20
CA CYS A 755 2.72 37.27 25.75
C CYS A 755 3.18 36.06 26.57
N ALA A 756 2.55 35.75 27.71
CA ALA A 756 3.01 34.71 28.63
C ALA A 756 3.14 33.35 27.94
N HIS A 757 2.18 33.02 27.08
CA HIS A 757 2.12 31.81 26.27
C HIS A 757 3.38 31.65 25.40
N TYR A 758 3.71 32.68 24.62
CA TYR A 758 4.87 32.64 23.72
C TYR A 758 6.23 32.74 24.44
N GLN A 759 6.23 32.95 25.76
CA GLN A 759 7.43 33.04 26.59
C GLN A 759 7.73 31.71 27.31
N GLN A 760 6.87 30.69 27.20
CA GLN A 760 6.96 29.43 27.93
C GLN A 760 6.74 28.22 27.00
N GLY A 761 6.67 27.03 27.60
CA GLY A 761 6.43 25.77 26.89
C GLY A 761 7.57 25.34 25.97
N ILE A 762 7.22 24.45 25.03
CA ILE A 762 8.18 23.84 24.12
C ILE A 762 8.74 24.84 23.09
N GLY A 763 7.94 25.83 22.67
CA GLY A 763 8.40 26.84 21.72
C GLY A 763 9.43 27.82 22.30
N ALA A 764 9.45 27.97 23.62
CA ALA A 764 10.52 28.65 24.35
C ALA A 764 11.67 27.73 24.75
N ASN A 765 11.67 26.45 24.34
CA ASN A 765 12.64 25.42 24.72
C ASN A 765 12.81 25.25 26.25
N GLY A 766 11.79 25.63 27.03
CA GLY A 766 11.88 25.65 28.50
C GLY A 766 12.80 26.72 29.07
N ASP A 767 13.31 27.66 28.26
CA ASP A 767 14.18 28.72 28.72
C ASP A 767 13.46 29.63 29.72
N THR A 768 14.17 30.02 30.78
CA THR A 768 13.63 30.86 31.85
C THR A 768 14.46 32.10 32.09
N THR A 769 13.81 33.14 32.60
CA THR A 769 14.43 34.40 33.02
C THR A 769 14.45 34.46 34.54
N ALA A 770 15.63 34.72 35.11
CA ALA A 770 15.81 34.90 36.55
C ALA A 770 15.14 36.19 37.06
N GLY A 771 14.58 36.13 38.27
CA GLY A 771 13.95 37.28 38.91
C GLY A 771 14.87 38.51 39.00
N GLY A 772 14.32 39.68 38.67
CA GLY A 772 15.06 40.95 38.60
C GLY A 772 15.76 41.21 37.27
N THR A 773 15.70 40.28 36.31
CA THR A 773 16.30 40.43 34.97
C THR A 773 15.21 40.57 33.92
N ASP A 774 15.43 41.38 32.88
CA ASP A 774 14.58 41.42 31.68
C ASP A 774 13.07 41.66 31.94
N GLY A 775 12.77 42.38 33.02
CA GLY A 775 11.41 42.70 33.46
C GLY A 775 10.73 41.60 34.28
N CYS A 776 11.40 40.48 34.54
CA CYS A 776 10.95 39.48 35.48
C CYS A 776 10.93 40.03 36.92
N PRO A 777 9.82 39.92 37.68
CA PRO A 777 9.76 40.38 39.06
C PRO A 777 10.81 39.70 39.95
N THR A 778 11.37 40.46 40.91
CA THR A 778 12.32 39.90 41.88
C THR A 778 11.63 38.83 42.73
N GLY A 779 12.27 37.65 42.87
CA GLY A 779 11.71 36.51 43.59
C GLY A 779 10.84 35.58 42.74
N SER A 780 10.65 35.87 41.45
CA SER A 780 9.95 35.00 40.50
C SER A 780 10.91 34.29 39.54
N VAL A 781 10.44 33.21 38.94
CA VAL A 781 10.99 32.64 37.71
C VAL A 781 10.00 32.97 36.60
N CYS A 782 10.50 33.51 35.49
CA CYS A 782 9.69 33.93 34.36
C CYS A 782 10.02 33.12 33.11
N GLY A 783 9.15 33.19 32.10
CA GLY A 783 9.46 32.69 30.76
C GLY A 783 10.64 33.44 30.11
N SER A 784 11.08 32.99 28.94
CA SER A 784 12.08 33.70 28.15
C SER A 784 11.44 34.82 27.33
N ARG A 785 12.21 35.84 26.90
CA ARG A 785 11.66 36.84 25.97
C ARG A 785 11.34 36.19 24.62
N VAL A 786 10.25 36.65 24.00
CA VAL A 786 9.92 36.27 22.62
C VAL A 786 10.96 36.86 21.67
N GLY A 787 11.68 35.99 20.97
CA GLY A 787 12.64 36.31 19.95
C GLY A 787 12.23 35.79 18.57
N LEU A 788 13.20 35.76 17.65
CA LEU A 788 12.95 35.29 16.29
C LEU A 788 12.58 33.81 16.23
N SER A 789 13.10 32.97 17.13
CA SER A 789 12.78 31.53 17.17
C SER A 789 11.29 31.29 17.40
N GLN A 790 10.69 31.92 18.42
CA GLN A 790 9.26 31.78 18.69
C GLN A 790 8.41 32.31 17.54
N VAL A 791 8.78 33.46 16.96
CA VAL A 791 8.06 34.05 15.82
C VAL A 791 8.12 33.14 14.58
N THR A 792 9.28 32.55 14.28
CA THR A 792 9.41 31.65 13.12
C THR A 792 8.69 30.32 13.32
N ILE A 793 8.61 29.82 14.56
CA ILE A 793 7.82 28.64 14.90
C ILE A 793 6.33 28.88 14.61
N VAL A 794 5.77 30.00 15.05
CA VAL A 794 4.35 30.30 14.78
C VAL A 794 4.12 30.45 13.28
N ASN A 795 5.01 31.17 12.58
CA ASN A 795 4.92 31.34 11.13
C ASN A 795 5.03 30.01 10.34
N ARG A 796 5.82 29.05 10.85
CA ARG A 796 6.01 27.72 10.22
C ARG A 796 4.69 26.99 10.01
N PHE A 797 3.74 27.14 10.92
CA PHE A 797 2.49 26.38 10.96
C PHE A 797 1.26 27.16 10.47
N VAL A 798 1.42 28.39 9.97
CA VAL A 798 0.32 29.17 9.41
C VAL A 798 -0.35 28.41 8.26
N GLY A 799 -1.67 28.21 8.35
CA GLY A 799 -2.46 27.48 7.36
C GLY A 799 -2.28 25.96 7.41
N LEU A 800 -1.47 25.43 8.34
CA LEU A 800 -1.37 23.99 8.54
C LEU A 800 -2.49 23.49 9.46
N ASN A 801 -3.32 22.60 8.93
CA ASN A 801 -4.18 21.75 9.74
C ASN A 801 -3.55 20.36 9.83
N TRP A 802 -3.25 19.92 11.05
CA TRP A 802 -2.53 18.65 11.29
C TRP A 802 -3.30 17.42 10.83
N VAL A 803 -4.63 17.44 10.88
CA VAL A 803 -5.49 16.32 10.47
C VAL A 803 -6.33 16.69 9.24
N ALA A 804 -5.86 17.64 8.43
CA ALA A 804 -6.55 18.06 7.22
C ALA A 804 -6.92 16.86 6.34
N PRO A 805 -8.13 16.84 5.75
CA PRO A 805 -9.13 17.93 5.71
C PRO A 805 -10.08 17.98 6.91
N TYR A 806 -9.90 17.14 7.93
CA TYR A 806 -10.77 17.05 9.11
C TYR A 806 -10.44 18.13 10.14
N ASN A 807 -11.32 18.33 11.13
CA ASN A 807 -11.06 19.27 12.23
C ASN A 807 -10.87 18.49 13.53
N TRP A 808 -9.66 18.52 14.10
CA TRP A 808 -9.36 17.76 15.33
C TRP A 808 -10.31 18.10 16.49
N ALA A 809 -10.60 19.38 16.70
CA ALA A 809 -11.37 19.83 17.87
C ALA A 809 -12.87 19.50 17.76
N SER A 810 -13.46 19.59 16.57
CA SER A 810 -14.92 19.45 16.39
C SER A 810 -15.36 18.16 15.71
N SER A 811 -14.53 17.60 14.82
CA SER A 811 -14.87 16.45 13.99
C SER A 811 -13.60 15.69 13.58
N PRO A 812 -12.85 15.14 14.55
CA PRO A 812 -11.61 14.44 14.27
C PRO A 812 -11.90 13.18 13.42
N PRO A 813 -10.95 12.75 12.57
CA PRO A 813 -11.06 11.48 11.88
C PRO A 813 -11.03 10.32 12.88
N VAL A 814 -11.44 9.13 12.43
CA VAL A 814 -11.58 7.94 13.28
C VAL A 814 -10.26 7.64 13.99
N GLY A 815 -10.34 7.37 15.30
CA GLY A 815 -9.19 6.90 16.08
C GLY A 815 -8.23 7.98 16.58
N ILE A 816 -8.49 9.26 16.29
CA ILE A 816 -7.71 10.36 16.84
C ILE A 816 -8.08 10.63 18.30
N VAL A 817 -7.06 10.74 19.15
CA VAL A 817 -7.18 11.01 20.59
C VAL A 817 -7.64 12.45 20.89
N PRO A 818 -8.20 12.73 22.09
CA PRO A 818 -8.59 14.08 22.49
C PRO A 818 -7.43 15.09 22.49
N LEU A 819 -7.74 16.33 22.14
CA LEU A 819 -6.79 17.46 22.11
C LEU A 819 -6.81 18.23 23.45
N PRO A 820 -5.67 18.65 24.03
CA PRO A 820 -4.29 18.30 23.66
C PRO A 820 -3.86 16.92 24.22
N PRO A 821 -3.14 16.10 23.43
CA PRO A 821 -2.73 14.75 23.84
C PRO A 821 -1.46 14.73 24.71
N VAL A 822 -1.29 13.67 25.51
CA VAL A 822 0.04 13.29 26.01
C VAL A 822 0.79 12.62 24.86
N LEU A 823 2.04 13.04 24.63
CA LEU A 823 2.85 12.58 23.51
C LEU A 823 4.13 11.89 24.00
N TYR A 824 4.68 11.00 23.16
CA TYR A 824 5.87 10.23 23.48
C TYR A 824 6.90 10.33 22.36
N GLU A 825 8.12 10.72 22.69
CA GLU A 825 9.23 10.77 21.75
C GLU A 825 10.48 10.23 22.41
N ASN A 826 11.09 9.20 21.82
CA ASN A 826 12.24 8.51 22.39
C ASN A 826 11.90 8.00 23.80
N THR A 827 12.70 8.39 24.81
CA THR A 827 12.43 8.11 26.23
C THR A 827 11.69 9.24 26.96
N ILE A 828 11.18 10.24 26.24
CA ILE A 828 10.59 11.46 26.78
C ILE A 828 9.06 11.40 26.68
N THR A 829 8.39 11.77 27.77
CA THR A 829 6.94 12.04 27.80
C THR A 829 6.73 13.55 27.72
N LEU A 830 5.96 14.01 26.74
CA LEU A 830 5.56 15.40 26.56
C LEU A 830 4.14 15.57 27.09
N ASN A 831 4.02 16.15 28.28
CA ASN A 831 2.72 16.39 28.91
C ASN A 831 2.15 17.74 28.45
N PRO A 832 0.84 17.82 28.15
CA PRO A 832 0.18 19.10 27.96
C PRO A 832 -0.01 19.82 29.31
N SER A 833 -0.29 21.11 29.25
CA SER A 833 -0.57 21.99 30.38
C SER A 833 -1.77 21.53 31.21
N SER A 834 -2.74 20.85 30.60
CA SER A 834 -3.87 20.22 31.29
C SER A 834 -3.45 19.08 32.24
N VAL A 835 -2.26 18.51 32.04
CA VAL A 835 -1.68 17.44 32.86
C VAL A 835 -0.59 17.98 33.79
N ALA A 836 0.37 18.75 33.25
CA ALA A 836 1.56 19.19 33.98
C ALA A 836 1.47 20.62 34.56
N GLY A 837 0.50 21.43 34.12
CA GLY A 837 0.39 22.85 34.46
C GLY A 837 1.49 23.72 33.84
N CYS A 838 1.39 25.04 34.02
CA CYS A 838 2.33 26.03 33.47
C CYS A 838 3.14 26.78 34.53
N THR A 839 3.08 26.37 35.80
CA THR A 839 3.85 26.99 36.88
C THR A 839 5.31 26.52 36.94
N THR A 840 5.67 25.53 36.12
CA THR A 840 7.00 24.95 36.00
C THR A 840 7.45 25.05 34.54
N ALA A 841 8.75 25.25 34.31
CA ALA A 841 9.26 25.30 32.95
C ALA A 841 9.20 23.91 32.27
N TYR A 842 8.96 23.90 30.96
CA TYR A 842 9.15 22.71 30.12
C TYR A 842 10.60 22.19 30.25
N PRO A 843 10.85 20.86 30.27
CA PRO A 843 9.92 19.75 30.01
C PRO A 843 9.12 19.26 31.23
N ALA A 844 9.30 19.85 32.41
CA ALA A 844 8.54 19.45 33.60
C ALA A 844 7.13 20.05 33.64
N GLY A 845 6.94 21.24 33.04
CA GLY A 845 5.63 21.82 32.75
C GLY A 845 5.06 21.42 31.40
N GLY A 846 3.86 21.90 31.10
CA GLY A 846 3.15 21.64 29.85
C GLY A 846 3.92 22.11 28.61
N TYR A 847 3.87 21.34 27.52
CA TYR A 847 4.49 21.76 26.26
C TYR A 847 3.73 22.91 25.58
N ASP A 848 2.43 23.05 25.81
CA ASP A 848 1.52 24.06 25.24
C ASP A 848 1.26 25.23 26.21
N CYS A 849 2.12 25.37 27.23
CA CYS A 849 2.29 26.61 27.98
C CYS A 849 2.96 27.68 27.11
#